data_AF-A0A1S9BT14-F1
#
_entry.id   AF-A0A1S9BT14-F1
#
_cell.length_a   1.000
_cell.length_b   1.000
_cell.length_c   1.000
_cell.angle_alpha   90.00
_cell.angle_beta   90.00
_cell.angle_gamma   90.00
#
_symmetry.space_group_name_H-M   'P 1'
#
loop_
_entity.id
_entity.type
_entity.pdbx_description
1 polymer ?
#
loop_
_entity_poly.entity_id
_entity_poly.type
_entity_poly.pdbx_seq_one_letter_code
_entity_poly.pdbx_strand_id
1 'polypeptide(L)'
;MSNEKKISRRDFLKGGAALAATTAILDLAACANGETPPPATTAAAEKAAETTAAVTEAATEAAKSEEAPKAVETVKAIVSELNPQDYDFRSTDSDLSAVFSPWKFGGLNLTHRMVKSAAGSDTQRGSVEEAVEYYSAFAKGGVEMVWVEDFLAFGENFPSGRATKIEDSHVKEVIDGVHAAGGYIGYQLSCMGRSFSGFDAATAPQYASAFAEHLTLEEVKKVQEDFIQGAKKMKDLGFDAVEINAAGNNIGQAFFSRQRNHRDDEYGPQSFENRARFVGEIISGIKELCGKDFPVQILFNGIEENDINIGESDLSTTVEENCKICKALEDFGADALHVRLGVFRMHVCQFASDLYFTGNGIIGTAADGTRFDFSRHFEGKLLANHDAYGMMLNVAKEIKQAVSIPVGTVTCMNPAYAPKFFNDAIADGMCDFFIMNRPLTVDTEYVNKLREKRLDEIAPCTRCMHCHFDYDEEGKMYEHCRVNAATQRAWHEDMPEGAIPVMASEKKKVMVIGGGPAGLEAARIAAERGHDVTLYEKNGFLGGLLIFAEAIKGPHENLGDLRNYLIRQQELKGVTVKTGTEVTADLIKSEAPDYVVLAAGGARPELELSSTGATNVISIDDIASADIGDKVTIIGGNAQAVDAAQYLIALGKHVTMVSPEGKDRLDKGQSAWVKQFTIPMLYANGMRLWPNASIKEVQDGKVVIDGETGCDVVIDCNTVIDARDMLPNTSLIDGLDIPCIAVGDCNKPFNIAEAIAAGNIAARKI
;
A
#
# COMPACT_ATOMS: atom_id res chain seq x y z
N MET A 1 10.21 -44.83 19.88
CA MET A 1 11.43 -44.19 19.37
C MET A 1 11.30 -44.14 17.86
N SER A 2 11.08 -42.95 17.31
CA SER A 2 10.83 -42.70 15.89
C SER A 2 11.20 -41.23 15.65
N ASN A 3 12.06 -40.97 14.66
CA ASN A 3 12.63 -39.63 14.47
C ASN A 3 11.71 -38.73 13.65
N GLU A 4 11.03 -37.81 14.32
CA GLU A 4 10.45 -36.63 13.68
C GLU A 4 11.59 -35.64 13.34
N LYS A 5 11.76 -35.30 12.07
CA LYS A 5 12.68 -34.24 11.65
C LYS A 5 11.99 -32.88 11.75
N LYS A 6 12.34 -32.08 12.77
CA LYS A 6 12.21 -30.63 12.67
C LYS A 6 13.20 -30.13 11.61
N ILE A 7 12.68 -29.64 10.48
CA ILE A 7 13.48 -29.00 9.42
C ILE A 7 13.71 -27.54 9.82
N SER A 8 14.90 -27.01 9.56
CA SER A 8 15.24 -25.61 9.81
C SER A 8 15.48 -24.83 8.51
N ARG A 9 15.37 -23.49 8.57
CA ARG A 9 15.75 -22.55 7.47
C ARG A 9 17.18 -22.77 6.94
N ARG A 10 18.02 -23.50 7.70
CA ARG A 10 19.41 -23.86 7.36
C ARG A 10 19.56 -25.11 6.47
N ASP A 11 18.50 -25.93 6.37
CA ASP A 11 18.47 -27.14 5.54
C ASP A 11 17.96 -26.83 4.13
N PHE A 12 16.97 -25.93 4.02
CA PHE A 12 16.44 -25.42 2.75
C PHE A 12 17.55 -24.78 1.87
N LEU A 13 18.35 -23.90 2.46
CA LEU A 13 19.45 -23.19 1.77
C LEU A 13 20.64 -24.09 1.36
N LYS A 14 20.68 -25.35 1.78
CA LYS A 14 21.75 -26.30 1.41
C LYS A 14 21.41 -27.18 0.21
N GLY A 15 20.17 -27.19 -0.25
CA GLY A 15 19.76 -27.96 -1.43
C GLY A 15 20.28 -27.40 -2.76
N GLY A 16 20.61 -26.10 -2.82
CA GLY A 16 20.93 -25.40 -4.07
C GLY A 16 22.42 -25.14 -4.36
N ALA A 17 23.36 -25.62 -3.54
CA ALA A 17 24.75 -25.16 -3.57
C ALA A 17 25.80 -26.27 -3.38
N ALA A 18 25.70 -27.36 -4.15
CA ALA A 18 26.62 -28.51 -4.00
C ALA A 18 26.86 -29.38 -5.25
N LEU A 19 27.15 -28.80 -6.44
CA LEU A 19 27.96 -29.51 -7.45
C LEU A 19 28.60 -28.57 -8.51
N ALA A 20 29.86 -28.18 -8.30
CA ALA A 20 30.71 -27.58 -9.33
C ALA A 20 32.19 -27.82 -9.02
N ALA A 21 32.99 -28.05 -10.07
CA ALA A 21 34.47 -28.09 -10.09
C ALA A 21 35.21 -28.92 -9.00
N THR A 22 35.47 -30.20 -9.29
CA THR A 22 36.81 -30.77 -9.01
C THR A 22 37.11 -31.97 -9.92
N THR A 23 37.94 -31.76 -10.95
CA THR A 23 38.46 -32.82 -11.82
C THR A 23 39.89 -33.20 -11.42
N ALA A 24 40.09 -34.47 -11.04
CA ALA A 24 41.40 -35.08 -10.86
C ALA A 24 41.36 -36.55 -11.31
N ILE A 25 42.44 -37.02 -11.93
CA ILE A 25 42.52 -38.32 -12.63
C ILE A 25 43.11 -39.39 -11.70
N LEU A 26 42.52 -40.61 -11.66
CA LEU A 26 43.26 -41.90 -11.57
C LEU A 26 42.33 -43.15 -11.59
N ASP A 27 42.14 -43.68 -12.81
CA ASP A 27 42.29 -45.08 -13.27
C ASP A 27 41.78 -46.36 -12.54
N LEU A 28 41.52 -47.37 -13.40
CA LEU A 28 41.55 -48.85 -13.23
C LEU A 28 40.45 -49.68 -12.49
N ALA A 29 39.74 -50.46 -13.32
CA ALA A 29 39.44 -51.92 -13.19
C ALA A 29 38.43 -52.47 -12.14
N ALA A 30 37.73 -53.60 -12.34
CA ALA A 30 37.33 -54.38 -13.54
C ALA A 30 36.32 -55.52 -13.17
N CYS A 31 35.70 -56.15 -14.19
CA CYS A 31 35.04 -57.49 -14.19
C CYS A 31 33.69 -57.68 -13.41
N ALA A 32 32.81 -58.65 -13.74
CA ALA A 32 32.54 -59.40 -14.99
C ALA A 32 31.25 -60.28 -14.91
N ASN A 33 30.56 -60.42 -16.06
CA ASN A 33 29.77 -61.57 -16.57
C ASN A 33 28.51 -62.14 -15.86
N GLY A 34 27.48 -62.43 -16.67
CA GLY A 34 26.30 -63.29 -16.37
C GLY A 34 25.30 -63.28 -17.55
N GLU A 35 24.79 -64.44 -18.00
CA GLU A 35 24.10 -64.62 -19.31
C GLU A 35 22.58 -64.92 -19.21
N THR A 36 21.85 -64.92 -20.35
CA THR A 36 20.37 -64.86 -20.44
C THR A 36 19.73 -66.18 -20.98
N PRO A 37 18.94 -66.37 -22.09
CA PRO A 37 18.21 -65.49 -23.04
C PRO A 37 16.64 -65.46 -23.03
N PRO A 38 15.80 -66.22 -23.79
CA PRO A 38 14.66 -65.58 -24.53
C PRO A 38 13.29 -66.34 -24.52
N PRO A 39 12.25 -65.90 -25.30
CA PRO A 39 11.73 -64.54 -25.53
C PRO A 39 10.18 -64.43 -25.49
N ALA A 40 9.64 -63.20 -25.53
CA ALA A 40 8.26 -62.92 -26.01
C ALA A 40 8.14 -61.54 -26.69
N THR A 41 8.01 -61.55 -28.03
CA THR A 41 7.52 -60.46 -28.91
C THR A 41 7.86 -59.00 -28.58
N THR A 42 8.91 -58.45 -29.20
CA THR A 42 9.10 -56.99 -29.36
C THR A 42 8.34 -56.45 -30.57
N ALA A 43 7.72 -55.27 -30.41
CA ALA A 43 7.16 -54.42 -31.47
C ALA A 43 6.70 -53.06 -30.92
N ALA A 44 6.10 -53.05 -29.73
CA ALA A 44 5.60 -51.84 -29.07
C ALA A 44 6.67 -51.08 -28.25
N ALA A 45 7.72 -51.77 -27.80
CA ALA A 45 8.74 -51.19 -26.91
C ALA A 45 9.80 -50.37 -27.66
N GLU A 46 10.25 -50.81 -28.83
CA GLU A 46 11.34 -50.17 -29.59
C GLU A 46 10.98 -48.72 -29.98
N LYS A 47 9.72 -48.49 -30.35
CA LYS A 47 9.23 -47.14 -30.72
C LYS A 47 9.14 -46.14 -29.56
N ALA A 48 9.11 -46.63 -28.31
CA ALA A 48 9.21 -45.81 -27.10
C ALA A 48 10.66 -45.61 -26.64
N ALA A 49 11.55 -46.55 -26.98
CA ALA A 49 12.98 -46.44 -26.69
C ALA A 49 13.68 -45.41 -27.59
N GLU A 50 13.39 -45.38 -28.89
CA GLU A 50 13.97 -44.37 -29.80
C GLU A 50 13.55 -42.93 -29.44
N THR A 51 12.31 -42.73 -29.00
CA THR A 51 11.81 -41.41 -28.56
C THR A 51 12.37 -40.98 -27.22
N THR A 52 12.61 -41.90 -26.27
CA THR A 52 13.26 -41.54 -24.99
C THR A 52 14.76 -41.32 -25.15
N ALA A 53 15.46 -42.11 -25.97
CA ALA A 53 16.88 -41.95 -26.25
C ALA A 53 17.21 -40.58 -26.87
N ALA A 54 16.47 -40.16 -27.90
CA ALA A 54 16.65 -38.87 -28.56
C ALA A 54 16.41 -37.68 -27.61
N VAL A 55 15.44 -37.79 -26.70
CA VAL A 55 15.20 -36.78 -25.66
C VAL A 55 16.34 -36.73 -24.63
N THR A 56 16.93 -37.87 -24.26
CA THR A 56 18.08 -37.88 -23.34
C THR A 56 19.39 -37.39 -23.96
N GLU A 57 19.67 -37.65 -25.24
CA GLU A 57 20.87 -37.07 -25.89
C GLU A 57 20.74 -35.54 -26.03
N ALA A 58 19.59 -35.05 -26.47
CA ALA A 58 19.30 -33.61 -26.53
C ALA A 58 19.45 -32.91 -25.15
N ALA A 59 18.95 -33.55 -24.08
CA ALA A 59 19.13 -33.06 -22.71
C ALA A 59 20.59 -33.12 -22.23
N THR A 60 21.42 -34.01 -22.78
CA THR A 60 22.83 -34.20 -22.35
C THR A 60 23.80 -33.27 -23.11
N GLU A 61 23.48 -32.85 -24.34
CA GLU A 61 24.22 -31.75 -25.00
C GLU A 61 23.86 -30.40 -24.38
N ALA A 62 22.57 -30.14 -24.10
CA ALA A 62 22.13 -28.93 -23.40
C ALA A 62 22.78 -28.73 -22.01
N ALA A 63 23.19 -29.82 -21.35
CA ALA A 63 23.88 -29.80 -20.06
C ALA A 63 25.39 -29.50 -20.13
N LYS A 64 25.94 -29.17 -21.31
CA LYS A 64 27.40 -28.91 -21.51
C LYS A 64 27.76 -27.52 -22.04
N SER A 65 26.78 -26.67 -22.33
CA SER A 65 27.03 -25.27 -22.71
C SER A 65 27.07 -24.37 -21.48
N GLU A 66 28.24 -23.82 -21.15
CA GLU A 66 28.38 -22.73 -20.15
C GLU A 66 27.91 -21.36 -20.70
N GLU A 67 26.72 -21.32 -21.29
CA GLU A 67 25.96 -20.08 -21.47
C GLU A 67 24.65 -20.21 -20.69
N ALA A 68 24.37 -19.23 -19.81
CA ALA A 68 23.05 -19.09 -19.20
C ALA A 68 21.97 -18.93 -20.29
N PRO A 69 20.72 -19.37 -20.06
CA PRO A 69 19.66 -19.21 -21.04
C PRO A 69 19.48 -17.74 -21.38
N LYS A 70 19.88 -17.36 -22.60
CA LYS A 70 19.67 -16.00 -23.11
C LYS A 70 18.18 -15.71 -23.07
N ALA A 71 17.83 -14.58 -22.45
CA ALA A 71 16.44 -14.13 -22.39
C ALA A 71 15.86 -14.05 -23.81
N VAL A 72 14.56 -14.28 -23.94
CA VAL A 72 13.87 -14.13 -25.21
C VAL A 72 13.87 -12.64 -25.58
N GLU A 73 14.81 -12.23 -26.44
CA GLU A 73 14.91 -10.86 -26.98
C GLU A 73 13.76 -10.57 -27.96
N THR A 74 12.53 -10.55 -27.46
CA THR A 74 11.38 -9.97 -28.15
C THR A 74 11.50 -8.45 -28.09
N VAL A 75 12.37 -7.88 -28.93
CA VAL A 75 12.52 -6.43 -29.08
C VAL A 75 11.31 -5.86 -29.83
N LYS A 76 10.14 -5.79 -29.17
CA LYS A 76 9.24 -4.65 -29.37
C LYS A 76 10.00 -3.45 -28.84
N ALA A 77 10.40 -2.54 -29.72
CA ALA A 77 11.13 -1.34 -29.32
C ALA A 77 10.28 -0.54 -28.32
N ILE A 78 10.83 -0.30 -27.13
CA ILE A 78 10.15 0.42 -26.05
C ILE A 78 9.75 1.81 -26.58
N VAL A 79 8.45 2.11 -26.58
CA VAL A 79 7.96 3.48 -26.64
C VAL A 79 8.50 4.16 -25.38
N SER A 80 9.46 5.07 -25.56
CA SER A 80 10.39 5.57 -24.53
C SER A 80 9.75 5.62 -23.14
N GLU A 81 10.20 4.73 -22.25
CA GLU A 81 9.56 4.54 -20.94
C GLU A 81 9.61 5.85 -20.15
N LEU A 82 8.44 6.46 -19.99
CA LEU A 82 8.30 7.68 -19.23
C LEU A 82 8.38 7.33 -17.74
N ASN A 83 9.33 7.93 -17.03
CA ASN A 83 9.63 7.65 -15.62
C ASN A 83 10.11 6.19 -15.37
N PRO A 84 11.28 5.78 -15.92
CA PRO A 84 11.82 4.45 -15.67
C PRO A 84 12.15 4.26 -14.18
N GLN A 85 11.98 3.04 -13.67
CA GLN A 85 12.17 2.71 -12.26
C GLN A 85 13.45 1.91 -12.00
N ASP A 86 14.04 2.14 -10.84
CA ASP A 86 15.14 1.41 -10.23
C ASP A 86 14.61 0.75 -8.94
N TYR A 87 14.88 -0.54 -8.76
CA TYR A 87 14.48 -1.33 -7.60
C TYR A 87 15.66 -1.83 -6.75
N ASP A 88 16.91 -1.60 -7.18
CA ASP A 88 18.12 -2.07 -6.48
C ASP A 88 18.44 -1.24 -5.22
N PHE A 89 17.79 -0.08 -5.05
CA PHE A 89 17.90 0.76 -3.85
C PHE A 89 17.44 0.07 -2.55
N ARG A 90 16.73 -1.06 -2.64
CA ARG A 90 16.17 -1.84 -1.51
C ARG A 90 17.22 -2.56 -0.63
N SER A 91 18.49 -2.20 -0.69
CA SER A 91 19.56 -2.86 0.08
C SER A 91 19.32 -2.80 1.59
N THR A 92 19.41 -3.98 2.22
CA THR A 92 19.27 -4.19 3.67
C THR A 92 20.60 -4.08 4.43
N ASP A 93 21.72 -3.91 3.73
CA ASP A 93 23.05 -3.75 4.34
C ASP A 93 23.23 -2.33 4.90
N SER A 94 22.83 -2.16 6.16
CA SER A 94 22.83 -0.88 6.87
C SER A 94 23.07 -1.08 8.36
N ASP A 95 23.83 -0.18 8.98
CA ASP A 95 23.96 -0.15 10.43
C ASP A 95 22.75 0.53 11.12
N LEU A 96 21.98 1.34 10.36
CA LEU A 96 20.88 2.21 10.80
C LEU A 96 21.29 3.33 11.79
N SER A 97 22.59 3.60 11.92
CA SER A 97 23.15 4.54 12.90
C SER A 97 22.69 5.99 12.70
N ALA A 98 22.45 6.42 11.46
CA ALA A 98 21.96 7.76 11.16
C ALA A 98 20.46 7.86 11.46
N VAL A 99 19.66 6.85 11.13
CA VAL A 99 18.21 6.79 11.45
C VAL A 99 17.97 6.75 12.96
N PHE A 100 18.84 6.09 13.72
CA PHE A 100 18.84 6.08 15.20
C PHE A 100 19.80 7.11 15.81
N SER A 101 20.07 8.22 15.12
CA SER A 101 20.81 9.35 15.68
C SER A 101 19.87 10.39 16.31
N PRO A 102 20.24 10.99 17.46
CA PRO A 102 19.39 11.94 18.16
C PRO A 102 19.27 13.29 17.43
N TRP A 103 18.17 14.00 17.70
CA TRP A 103 17.93 15.37 17.22
C TRP A 103 17.06 16.16 18.21
N LYS A 104 16.74 17.42 17.87
CA LYS A 104 15.94 18.33 18.70
C LYS A 104 14.82 18.97 17.91
N PHE A 105 13.71 19.22 18.57
CA PHE A 105 12.56 19.96 18.02
C PHE A 105 12.08 20.96 19.09
N GLY A 106 12.42 22.24 18.93
CA GLY A 106 12.25 23.25 19.98
C GLY A 106 12.94 22.82 21.28
N GLY A 107 12.20 22.79 22.39
CA GLY A 107 12.66 22.26 23.68
C GLY A 107 12.80 20.72 23.77
N LEU A 108 12.22 19.97 22.82
CA LEU A 108 12.18 18.49 22.86
C LEU A 108 13.48 17.87 22.35
N ASN A 109 13.81 16.68 22.86
CA ASN A 109 15.00 15.91 22.49
C ASN A 109 14.56 14.49 22.12
N LEU A 110 14.91 14.04 20.93
CA LEU A 110 14.52 12.73 20.37
C LEU A 110 15.79 11.89 20.13
N THR A 111 15.71 10.57 20.26
CA THR A 111 16.81 9.63 20.01
C THR A 111 16.85 9.10 18.58
N HIS A 112 15.77 9.25 17.80
CA HIS A 112 15.70 8.74 16.42
C HIS A 112 14.89 9.62 15.46
N ARG A 113 15.04 9.32 14.18
CA ARG A 113 14.66 10.17 13.03
C ARG A 113 13.29 9.86 12.44
N MET A 114 12.38 9.21 13.17
CA MET A 114 11.08 8.76 12.65
C MET A 114 9.92 9.30 13.50
N VAL A 115 8.95 9.95 12.84
CA VAL A 115 7.86 10.69 13.48
C VAL A 115 6.52 10.25 12.88
N LYS A 116 5.51 9.96 13.71
CA LYS A 116 4.15 9.65 13.24
C LYS A 116 3.45 10.95 12.83
N SER A 117 2.99 11.02 11.57
CA SER A 117 2.28 12.18 11.04
C SER A 117 0.87 12.33 11.61
N ALA A 118 0.35 13.55 11.54
CA ALA A 118 -1.06 13.85 11.72
C ALA A 118 -1.83 13.38 10.46
N ALA A 119 -2.33 12.14 10.50
CA ALA A 119 -3.17 11.50 9.48
C ALA A 119 -3.71 10.14 9.96
N GLY A 120 -4.88 9.74 9.45
CA GLY A 120 -5.45 8.39 9.56
C GLY A 120 -5.96 8.08 10.96
N SER A 121 -7.10 8.67 11.31
CA SER A 121 -7.51 8.85 12.71
C SER A 121 -9.03 8.86 12.95
N ASP A 122 -9.83 8.42 11.99
CA ASP A 122 -11.28 8.28 12.15
C ASP A 122 -11.66 7.27 13.27
N THR A 123 -10.69 6.50 13.77
CA THR A 123 -10.73 5.71 15.02
C THR A 123 -11.16 6.54 16.25
N GLN A 124 -11.01 7.87 16.24
CA GLN A 124 -11.48 8.73 17.34
C GLN A 124 -13.01 8.93 17.38
N ARG A 125 -13.77 8.31 16.47
CA ARG A 125 -15.25 8.28 16.54
C ARG A 125 -15.82 7.10 17.34
N GLY A 126 -14.96 6.17 17.77
CA GLY A 126 -15.32 5.03 18.61
C GLY A 126 -15.20 5.33 20.10
N SER A 127 -14.54 4.44 20.85
CA SER A 127 -14.45 4.51 22.31
C SER A 127 -13.20 5.25 22.82
N VAL A 128 -13.19 5.54 24.13
CA VAL A 128 -11.97 6.01 24.84
C VAL A 128 -10.84 5.00 24.64
N GLU A 129 -11.17 3.72 24.77
CA GLU A 129 -10.25 2.59 24.67
C GLU A 129 -9.64 2.48 23.27
N GLU A 130 -10.41 2.69 22.19
CA GLU A 130 -9.90 2.70 20.82
C GLU A 130 -8.91 3.85 20.59
N ALA A 131 -9.30 5.08 20.96
CA ALA A 131 -8.46 6.26 20.78
C ALA A 131 -7.15 6.14 21.59
N VAL A 132 -7.24 5.67 22.84
CA VAL A 132 -6.07 5.49 23.70
C VAL A 132 -5.19 4.32 23.24
N GLU A 133 -5.76 3.17 22.83
CA GLU A 133 -4.96 2.06 22.29
C GLU A 133 -4.22 2.49 21.03
N TYR A 134 -4.93 3.08 20.05
CA TYR A 134 -4.37 3.48 18.77
C TYR A 134 -3.18 4.44 18.91
N TYR A 135 -3.34 5.54 19.65
CA TYR A 135 -2.29 6.54 19.79
C TYR A 135 -1.14 6.08 20.70
N SER A 136 -1.43 5.41 21.82
CA SER A 136 -0.36 4.92 22.71
C SER A 136 0.43 3.75 22.11
N ALA A 137 -0.13 2.99 21.17
CA ALA A 137 0.56 1.89 20.50
C ALA A 137 1.78 2.36 19.67
N PHE A 138 1.72 3.54 19.03
CA PHE A 138 2.88 4.11 18.33
C PHE A 138 4.05 4.37 19.29
N ALA A 139 3.76 4.96 20.46
CA ALA A 139 4.77 5.26 21.47
C ALA A 139 5.36 3.99 22.10
N LYS A 140 4.51 3.01 22.47
CA LYS A 140 4.94 1.67 22.95
C LYS A 140 5.87 0.98 21.94
N GLY A 141 5.53 1.06 20.65
CA GLY A 141 6.29 0.53 19.54
C GLY A 141 7.55 1.32 19.15
N GLY A 142 7.88 2.38 19.90
CA GLY A 142 9.14 3.11 19.84
C GLY A 142 9.09 4.47 19.14
N VAL A 143 7.93 4.99 18.74
CA VAL A 143 7.78 6.32 18.11
C VAL A 143 7.77 7.42 19.16
N GLU A 144 8.80 8.28 19.17
CA GLU A 144 8.98 9.30 20.21
C GLU A 144 8.13 10.56 20.00
N MET A 145 7.59 10.79 18.80
CA MET A 145 6.74 11.95 18.51
C MET A 145 5.54 11.54 17.66
N VAL A 146 4.35 11.83 18.19
CA VAL A 146 3.07 11.44 17.61
C VAL A 146 2.22 12.69 17.35
N TRP A 147 2.03 13.01 16.07
CA TRP A 147 1.13 14.10 15.65
C TRP A 147 -0.31 13.62 15.50
N VAL A 148 -1.26 14.49 15.87
CA VAL A 148 -2.70 14.20 15.93
C VAL A 148 -3.49 15.41 15.38
N GLU A 149 -4.60 15.19 14.66
CA GLU A 149 -5.27 16.21 13.81
C GLU A 149 -6.81 16.25 13.86
N ASP A 150 -7.41 17.39 13.50
CA ASP A 150 -8.86 17.58 13.26
C ASP A 150 -9.87 17.27 14.40
N PHE A 151 -9.48 16.64 15.53
CA PHE A 151 -10.42 16.26 16.61
C PHE A 151 -11.03 17.44 17.37
N LEU A 152 -10.28 18.52 17.61
CA LEU A 152 -10.63 19.54 18.58
C LEU A 152 -11.03 20.87 17.96
N ALA A 153 -12.17 21.40 18.42
CA ALA A 153 -12.64 22.75 18.15
C ALA A 153 -11.74 23.80 18.86
N PHE A 154 -10.63 24.17 18.22
CA PHE A 154 -9.63 25.07 18.81
C PHE A 154 -9.95 26.57 18.63
N GLY A 155 -10.51 26.94 17.47
CA GLY A 155 -10.85 28.31 17.09
C GLY A 155 -12.33 28.66 17.32
N GLU A 156 -12.61 29.95 17.49
CA GLU A 156 -13.95 30.47 17.83
C GLU A 156 -14.54 31.35 16.73
N ASN A 157 -13.71 32.00 15.91
CA ASN A 157 -14.16 32.81 14.78
C ASN A 157 -14.60 31.94 13.60
N PHE A 158 -13.87 30.86 13.33
CA PHE A 158 -14.14 29.96 12.19
C PHE A 158 -14.17 28.49 12.65
N PRO A 159 -15.20 28.05 13.40
CA PRO A 159 -15.29 26.67 13.89
C PRO A 159 -15.37 25.65 12.73
N SER A 160 -14.74 24.48 12.91
CA SER A 160 -14.87 23.36 11.98
C SER A 160 -16.11 22.53 12.32
N GLY A 161 -17.01 22.33 11.36
CA GLY A 161 -18.18 21.45 11.52
C GLY A 161 -17.86 19.96 11.66
N ARG A 162 -16.58 19.57 11.54
CA ARG A 162 -16.09 18.19 11.77
C ARG A 162 -15.46 17.98 13.14
N ALA A 163 -15.18 19.05 13.89
CA ALA A 163 -14.40 18.96 15.13
C ALA A 163 -15.28 18.81 16.37
N THR A 164 -14.87 17.94 17.29
CA THR A 164 -15.48 17.71 18.61
C THR A 164 -15.11 18.85 19.56
N LYS A 165 -15.98 19.17 20.52
CA LYS A 165 -15.61 20.11 21.60
C LYS A 165 -14.62 19.45 22.55
N ILE A 166 -13.77 20.24 23.19
CA ILE A 166 -12.76 19.75 24.13
C ILE A 166 -13.43 19.01 25.31
N GLU A 167 -14.57 19.51 25.79
CA GLU A 167 -15.34 18.94 26.91
C GLU A 167 -16.08 17.65 26.54
N ASP A 168 -16.33 17.43 25.25
CA ASP A 168 -17.02 16.25 24.70
C ASP A 168 -16.00 15.21 24.14
N SER A 169 -14.70 15.39 24.38
CA SER A 169 -13.60 14.60 23.77
C SER A 169 -12.85 13.69 24.74
N HIS A 170 -12.03 12.78 24.22
CA HIS A 170 -11.18 11.86 24.98
C HIS A 170 -9.69 12.25 24.91
N VAL A 171 -9.41 13.52 24.63
CA VAL A 171 -8.05 13.98 24.33
C VAL A 171 -7.11 13.90 25.53
N LYS A 172 -7.63 14.07 26.76
CA LYS A 172 -6.78 14.08 27.97
C LYS A 172 -6.24 12.68 28.25
N GLU A 173 -7.07 11.67 28.06
CA GLU A 173 -6.78 10.25 28.14
C GLU A 173 -5.79 9.82 27.04
N VAL A 174 -5.96 10.33 25.82
CA VAL A 174 -5.02 10.09 24.70
C VAL A 174 -3.63 10.70 24.99
N ILE A 175 -3.57 11.94 25.49
CA ILE A 175 -2.32 12.60 25.91
C ILE A 175 -1.64 11.77 27.02
N ASP A 176 -2.37 11.44 28.10
CA ASP A 176 -1.82 10.65 29.21
C ASP A 176 -1.38 9.25 28.77
N GLY A 177 -2.08 8.64 27.80
CA GLY A 177 -1.75 7.34 27.23
C GLY A 177 -0.45 7.35 26.41
N VAL A 178 -0.17 8.42 25.66
CA VAL A 178 1.09 8.60 24.92
C VAL A 178 2.24 8.96 25.87
N HIS A 179 2.00 9.86 26.83
CA HIS A 179 2.99 10.22 27.86
C HIS A 179 3.37 9.03 28.75
N ALA A 180 2.40 8.20 29.16
CA ALA A 180 2.65 6.98 29.94
C ALA A 180 3.39 5.89 29.13
N ALA A 181 3.32 5.93 27.80
CA ALA A 181 4.11 5.12 26.90
C ALA A 181 5.51 5.71 26.60
N GLY A 182 5.82 6.92 27.09
CA GLY A 182 7.12 7.58 26.94
C GLY A 182 7.31 8.37 25.65
N GLY A 183 6.26 8.58 24.86
CA GLY A 183 6.29 9.45 23.67
C GLY A 183 5.84 10.88 23.97
N TYR A 184 6.23 11.82 23.10
CA TYR A 184 5.65 13.17 23.02
C TYR A 184 4.43 13.16 22.09
N ILE A 185 3.48 14.06 22.35
CA ILE A 185 2.26 14.22 21.56
C ILE A 185 2.08 15.67 21.10
N GLY A 186 1.76 15.87 19.82
CA GLY A 186 1.56 17.20 19.24
C GLY A 186 0.27 17.32 18.43
N TYR A 187 -0.31 18.51 18.38
CA TYR A 187 -1.57 18.77 17.68
C TYR A 187 -1.35 19.55 16.37
N GLN A 188 -1.90 19.07 15.26
CA GLN A 188 -1.90 19.76 13.98
C GLN A 188 -3.10 20.72 13.86
N LEU A 189 -2.81 22.01 13.80
CA LEU A 189 -3.77 23.08 13.58
C LEU A 189 -4.08 23.18 12.07
N SER A 190 -5.28 22.76 11.68
CA SER A 190 -5.80 22.81 10.31
C SER A 190 -6.89 23.87 10.12
N CYS A 191 -7.08 24.32 8.88
CA CYS A 191 -8.19 25.18 8.46
C CYS A 191 -8.97 24.63 7.26
N MET A 192 -8.70 23.38 6.87
CA MET A 192 -9.28 22.75 5.70
C MET A 192 -10.80 22.52 5.86
N GLY A 193 -11.57 22.97 4.87
CA GLY A 193 -13.03 22.86 4.88
C GLY A 193 -13.77 23.88 5.76
N ARG A 194 -13.09 24.94 6.21
CA ARG A 194 -13.75 26.11 6.83
C ARG A 194 -14.27 27.07 5.77
N SER A 195 -15.32 27.81 6.11
CA SER A 195 -15.91 28.86 5.27
C SER A 195 -15.51 30.25 5.76
N PHE A 196 -15.31 31.17 4.81
CA PHE A 196 -14.90 32.58 4.99
C PHE A 196 -15.83 33.49 4.15
N SER A 197 -15.80 34.80 4.33
CA SER A 197 -16.75 35.72 3.65
C SER A 197 -16.71 35.65 2.12
N GLY A 198 -15.53 35.42 1.53
CA GLY A 198 -15.36 35.21 0.08
C GLY A 198 -15.40 33.75 -0.38
N PHE A 199 -15.59 32.76 0.52
CA PHE A 199 -15.53 31.33 0.16
C PHE A 199 -16.31 30.45 1.13
N ASP A 200 -17.43 29.88 0.67
CA ASP A 200 -18.18 28.90 1.43
C ASP A 200 -17.87 27.46 1.00
N ALA A 201 -17.13 26.74 1.83
CA ALA A 201 -16.75 25.35 1.60
C ALA A 201 -17.97 24.39 1.57
N ALA A 202 -19.12 24.79 2.12
CA ALA A 202 -20.34 23.98 2.11
C ALA A 202 -21.11 24.05 0.77
N THR A 203 -20.83 25.04 -0.08
CA THR A 203 -21.45 25.19 -1.41
C THR A 203 -20.47 24.96 -2.57
N ALA A 204 -19.16 24.98 -2.30
CA ALA A 204 -18.13 24.64 -3.26
C ALA A 204 -18.11 23.11 -3.58
N PRO A 205 -17.66 22.70 -4.78
CA PRO A 205 -17.33 21.30 -5.04
C PRO A 205 -16.32 20.76 -4.02
N GLN A 206 -16.44 19.50 -3.63
CA GLN A 206 -15.61 18.90 -2.59
C GLN A 206 -14.11 19.08 -2.89
N TYR A 207 -13.38 19.61 -1.91
CA TYR A 207 -11.96 19.97 -2.01
C TYR A 207 -11.60 21.06 -3.04
N ALA A 208 -12.53 21.92 -3.46
CA ALA A 208 -12.18 23.16 -4.14
C ALA A 208 -11.24 24.02 -3.28
N SER A 209 -10.17 24.52 -3.88
CA SER A 209 -9.04 25.13 -3.16
C SER A 209 -9.34 26.59 -2.80
N ALA A 210 -9.13 26.97 -1.54
CA ALA A 210 -9.29 28.37 -1.12
C ALA A 210 -8.13 29.25 -1.61
N PHE A 211 -8.45 30.51 -1.94
CA PHE A 211 -7.54 31.58 -2.37
C PHE A 211 -7.39 32.61 -1.24
N ALA A 212 -6.25 33.29 -1.18
CA ALA A 212 -5.91 34.22 -0.11
C ALA A 212 -6.82 35.47 -0.13
N GLU A 213 -7.21 35.95 -1.31
CA GLU A 213 -8.16 37.07 -1.50
C GLU A 213 -9.59 36.78 -1.02
N HIS A 214 -9.95 35.53 -0.69
CA HIS A 214 -11.27 35.19 -0.13
C HIS A 214 -11.46 35.65 1.33
N LEU A 215 -10.40 36.12 2.00
CA LEU A 215 -10.46 36.66 3.36
C LEU A 215 -10.29 38.18 3.34
N THR A 216 -11.15 38.91 4.04
CA THR A 216 -10.87 40.32 4.38
C THR A 216 -9.70 40.44 5.36
N LEU A 217 -9.09 41.63 5.48
CA LEU A 217 -8.01 41.88 6.46
C LEU A 217 -8.45 41.62 7.91
N GLU A 218 -9.73 41.84 8.23
CA GLU A 218 -10.30 41.52 9.55
C GLU A 218 -10.37 40.01 9.78
N GLU A 219 -10.79 39.24 8.76
CA GLU A 219 -10.83 37.78 8.83
C GLU A 219 -9.43 37.16 8.87
N VAL A 220 -8.45 37.74 8.16
CA VAL A 220 -7.03 37.36 8.30
C VAL A 220 -6.60 37.42 9.77
N LYS A 221 -6.85 38.54 10.46
CA LYS A 221 -6.50 38.66 11.88
C LYS A 221 -7.28 37.70 12.78
N LYS A 222 -8.55 37.43 12.50
CA LYS A 222 -9.37 36.45 13.22
C LYS A 222 -8.91 35.00 13.04
N VAL A 223 -8.47 34.60 11.84
CA VAL A 223 -7.87 33.27 11.62
C VAL A 223 -6.53 33.17 12.34
N GLN A 224 -5.70 34.21 12.32
CA GLN A 224 -4.45 34.24 13.08
C GLN A 224 -4.71 34.08 14.60
N GLU A 225 -5.69 34.81 15.14
CA GLU A 225 -6.11 34.70 16.55
C GLU A 225 -6.64 33.29 16.89
N ASP A 226 -7.50 32.70 16.06
CA ASP A 226 -7.98 31.33 16.22
C ASP A 226 -6.82 30.31 16.34
N PHE A 227 -5.76 30.46 15.54
CA PHE A 227 -4.59 29.58 15.61
C PHE A 227 -3.71 29.85 16.84
N ILE A 228 -3.49 31.11 17.20
CA ILE A 228 -2.67 31.50 18.37
C ILE A 228 -3.33 31.04 19.68
N GLN A 229 -4.63 31.31 19.85
CA GLN A 229 -5.40 30.85 21.00
C GLN A 229 -5.59 29.33 20.97
N GLY A 230 -5.75 28.74 19.79
CA GLY A 230 -5.79 27.29 19.59
C GLY A 230 -4.55 26.60 20.11
N ALA A 231 -3.35 27.06 19.73
CA ALA A 231 -2.09 26.52 20.22
C ALA A 231 -1.94 26.65 21.75
N LYS A 232 -2.40 27.77 22.34
CA LYS A 232 -2.41 27.95 23.78
C LYS A 232 -3.33 26.96 24.49
N LYS A 233 -4.53 26.72 23.96
CA LYS A 233 -5.46 25.67 24.44
C LYS A 233 -4.81 24.28 24.35
N MET A 234 -4.12 23.95 23.26
CA MET A 234 -3.42 22.67 23.12
C MET A 234 -2.31 22.51 24.17
N LYS A 235 -1.49 23.55 24.39
CA LYS A 235 -0.46 23.52 25.42
C LYS A 235 -1.05 23.35 26.82
N ASP A 236 -2.16 24.03 27.13
CA ASP A 236 -2.82 23.96 28.44
C ASP A 236 -3.47 22.59 28.71
N LEU A 237 -3.85 21.84 27.65
CA LEU A 237 -4.30 20.44 27.75
C LEU A 237 -3.16 19.44 28.01
N GLY A 238 -1.92 19.83 27.71
CA GLY A 238 -0.72 19.00 27.87
C GLY A 238 -0.09 18.50 26.56
N PHE A 239 -0.45 19.03 25.39
CA PHE A 239 0.32 18.75 24.16
C PHE A 239 1.73 19.37 24.24
N ASP A 240 2.73 18.61 23.81
CA ASP A 240 4.14 18.98 23.85
C ASP A 240 4.53 19.98 22.75
N ALA A 241 3.79 20.00 21.63
CA ALA A 241 4.07 20.81 20.46
C ALA A 241 2.81 21.08 19.60
N VAL A 242 2.92 22.01 18.64
CA VAL A 242 1.91 22.24 17.59
C VAL A 242 2.52 22.23 16.19
N GLU A 243 1.74 21.75 15.20
CA GLU A 243 2.08 21.85 13.78
C GLU A 243 1.06 22.77 13.09
N ILE A 244 1.52 23.79 12.38
CA ILE A 244 0.66 24.62 11.54
C ILE A 244 0.58 23.95 10.16
N ASN A 245 -0.60 23.46 9.78
CA ASN A 245 -0.81 22.93 8.44
C ASN A 245 -1.07 24.09 7.45
N ALA A 246 0.01 24.62 6.90
CA ALA A 246 0.03 25.63 5.85
C ALA A 246 0.26 24.97 4.47
N ALA A 247 -0.32 23.80 4.22
CA ALA A 247 -0.09 23.00 3.02
C ALA A 247 -1.37 22.51 2.33
N GLY A 248 -1.24 22.08 1.06
CA GLY A 248 -2.35 21.61 0.24
C GLY A 248 -3.49 22.63 0.18
N ASN A 249 -4.70 22.19 0.52
CA ASN A 249 -5.90 23.05 0.53
C ASN A 249 -6.11 23.88 1.81
N ASN A 250 -5.14 23.95 2.73
CA ASN A 250 -5.19 24.90 3.85
C ASN A 250 -4.85 26.33 3.40
N ILE A 251 -5.40 27.33 4.10
CA ILE A 251 -5.29 28.74 3.70
C ILE A 251 -3.86 29.28 3.75
N GLY A 252 -2.98 28.76 4.63
CA GLY A 252 -1.57 29.14 4.67
C GLY A 252 -0.85 28.91 3.33
N GLN A 253 -1.16 27.80 2.65
CA GLN A 253 -0.62 27.52 1.32
C GLN A 253 -1.22 28.43 0.23
N ALA A 254 -2.42 28.96 0.44
CA ALA A 254 -2.98 29.97 -0.45
C ALA A 254 -2.12 31.24 -0.40
N PHE A 255 -1.79 31.76 0.79
CA PHE A 255 -0.89 32.90 0.95
C PHE A 255 0.53 32.64 0.38
N PHE A 256 1.04 31.41 0.49
CA PHE A 256 2.34 31.03 -0.08
C PHE A 256 2.35 30.97 -1.63
N SER A 257 1.26 30.53 -2.27
CA SER A 257 1.25 30.20 -3.70
C SER A 257 0.83 31.37 -4.60
N ARG A 258 1.61 31.68 -5.64
CA ARG A 258 1.27 32.73 -6.62
C ARG A 258 0.06 32.38 -7.49
N GLN A 259 -0.33 31.09 -7.58
CA GLN A 259 -1.60 30.66 -8.18
C GLN A 259 -2.84 31.05 -7.35
N ARG A 260 -2.67 31.31 -6.04
CA ARG A 260 -3.77 31.42 -5.07
C ARG A 260 -3.67 32.65 -4.15
N ASN A 261 -2.87 33.63 -4.52
CA ASN A 261 -2.73 34.89 -3.80
C ASN A 261 -2.59 36.04 -4.78
N HIS A 262 -3.70 36.74 -5.03
CA HIS A 262 -3.77 37.88 -5.94
C HIS A 262 -3.95 39.22 -5.20
N ARG A 263 -3.67 39.26 -3.89
CA ARG A 263 -3.83 40.45 -3.04
C ARG A 263 -2.81 41.55 -3.38
N ASP A 264 -3.20 42.81 -3.22
CA ASP A 264 -2.33 43.98 -3.36
C ASP A 264 -1.82 44.55 -2.02
N ASP A 265 -2.27 43.99 -0.89
CA ASP A 265 -1.91 44.37 0.49
C ASP A 265 -0.65 43.67 1.05
N GLU A 266 -0.36 43.85 2.35
CA GLU A 266 0.85 43.31 2.98
C GLU A 266 0.91 41.78 3.10
N TYR A 267 -0.15 41.04 2.71
CA TYR A 267 -0.14 39.57 2.61
C TYR A 267 -0.07 39.08 1.15
N GLY A 268 0.08 39.98 0.18
CA GLY A 268 0.14 39.66 -1.25
C GLY A 268 1.41 38.94 -1.72
N PRO A 269 1.48 38.60 -3.02
CA PRO A 269 2.59 37.85 -3.60
C PRO A 269 3.84 38.69 -3.90
N GLN A 270 3.86 39.97 -3.53
CA GLN A 270 4.85 40.96 -4.02
C GLN A 270 6.26 40.74 -3.43
N SER A 271 6.37 40.02 -2.30
CA SER A 271 7.64 39.58 -1.73
C SER A 271 7.47 38.27 -0.96
N PHE A 272 8.59 37.60 -0.63
CA PHE A 272 8.57 36.36 0.15
C PHE A 272 8.15 36.60 1.60
N GLU A 273 8.50 37.76 2.16
CA GLU A 273 8.12 38.19 3.49
C GLU A 273 6.62 38.45 3.60
N ASN A 274 5.98 39.04 2.57
CA ASN A 274 4.53 39.21 2.52
C ASN A 274 3.79 37.87 2.41
N ARG A 275 4.25 36.97 1.53
CA ARG A 275 3.71 35.59 1.42
C ARG A 275 3.86 34.81 2.73
N ALA A 276 5.00 34.94 3.41
CA ALA A 276 5.24 34.32 4.70
C ALA A 276 4.41 34.93 5.84
N ARG A 277 4.08 36.24 5.77
CA ARG A 277 3.48 37.03 6.86
C ARG A 277 2.30 36.36 7.54
N PHE A 278 1.37 35.80 6.75
CA PHE A 278 0.15 35.19 7.29
C PHE A 278 0.46 34.13 8.35
N VAL A 279 1.39 33.22 8.04
CA VAL A 279 1.83 32.14 8.95
C VAL A 279 2.89 32.65 9.93
N GLY A 280 3.78 33.55 9.51
CA GLY A 280 4.81 34.16 10.34
C GLY A 280 4.29 34.83 11.60
N GLU A 281 3.22 35.61 11.47
CA GLU A 281 2.58 36.29 12.61
C GLU A 281 1.86 35.29 13.54
N ILE A 282 1.36 34.16 13.03
CA ILE A 282 0.84 33.06 13.85
C ILE A 282 1.99 32.44 14.67
N ILE A 283 3.12 32.13 14.04
CA ILE A 283 4.30 31.58 14.73
C ILE A 283 4.74 32.51 15.85
N SER A 284 4.95 33.80 15.55
CA SER A 284 5.37 34.79 16.54
C SER A 284 4.35 34.95 17.69
N GLY A 285 3.04 34.97 17.39
CA GLY A 285 1.99 35.03 18.41
C GLY A 285 1.94 33.78 19.30
N ILE A 286 2.17 32.58 18.74
CA ILE A 286 2.31 31.33 19.50
C ILE A 286 3.56 31.41 20.39
N LYS A 287 4.70 31.87 19.87
CA LYS A 287 5.95 32.02 20.65
C LYS A 287 5.86 33.06 21.76
N GLU A 288 5.04 34.10 21.59
CA GLU A 288 4.72 35.07 22.64
C GLU A 288 3.82 34.46 23.73
N LEU A 289 2.68 33.85 23.34
CA LEU A 289 1.64 33.37 24.27
C LEU A 289 1.97 32.03 24.93
N CYS A 290 2.71 31.15 24.24
CA CYS A 290 3.14 29.84 24.73
C CYS A 290 4.59 29.81 25.23
N GLY A 291 5.37 30.86 24.97
CA GLY A 291 6.79 30.97 25.33
C GLY A 291 7.73 30.37 24.29
N LYS A 292 8.97 30.87 24.26
CA LYS A 292 9.93 30.66 23.17
C LYS A 292 10.32 29.19 22.94
N ASP A 293 10.36 28.38 23.99
CA ASP A 293 10.80 26.98 23.92
C ASP A 293 9.68 26.00 23.51
N PHE A 294 8.43 26.47 23.39
CA PHE A 294 7.30 25.63 22.95
C PHE A 294 7.43 25.35 21.43
N PRO A 295 7.51 24.09 20.97
CA PRO A 295 7.81 23.76 19.58
C PRO A 295 6.64 24.03 18.63
N VAL A 296 6.97 24.66 17.50
CA VAL A 296 6.07 24.99 16.38
C VAL A 296 6.69 24.45 15.09
N GLN A 297 6.07 23.42 14.50
CA GLN A 297 6.43 22.88 13.19
C GLN A 297 5.55 23.48 12.09
N ILE A 298 6.10 23.72 10.89
CA ILE A 298 5.32 24.18 9.73
C ILE A 298 5.27 23.10 8.65
N LEU A 299 4.06 22.65 8.31
CA LEU A 299 3.78 21.79 7.17
C LEU A 299 3.39 22.66 5.97
N PHE A 300 4.07 22.52 4.85
CA PHE A 300 3.87 23.31 3.62
C PHE A 300 4.21 22.51 2.35
N ASN A 301 3.75 22.96 1.19
CA ASN A 301 4.13 22.37 -0.10
C ASN A 301 5.57 22.79 -0.44
N GLY A 302 6.51 21.84 -0.45
CA GLY A 302 7.92 22.11 -0.80
C GLY A 302 8.16 22.47 -2.26
N ILE A 303 7.24 22.06 -3.14
CA ILE A 303 7.20 22.34 -4.57
C ILE A 303 5.74 22.16 -5.03
N GLU A 304 5.30 22.91 -6.05
CA GLU A 304 3.95 22.80 -6.60
C GLU A 304 3.94 22.49 -8.11
N GLU A 305 2.97 21.69 -8.56
CA GLU A 305 2.71 21.36 -9.97
C GLU A 305 1.20 21.23 -10.21
N ASN A 306 0.77 21.42 -11.47
CA ASN A 306 -0.63 21.29 -11.86
C ASN A 306 -0.98 19.84 -12.21
N ASP A 307 -1.88 19.24 -11.42
CA ASP A 307 -2.28 17.83 -11.48
C ASP A 307 -3.55 17.56 -12.30
N ILE A 308 -3.98 18.56 -13.08
CA ILE A 308 -5.05 18.44 -14.08
C ILE A 308 -4.54 18.97 -15.42
N ASN A 309 -4.10 20.22 -15.47
CA ASN A 309 -3.53 20.80 -16.67
C ASN A 309 -2.00 20.70 -16.59
N ILE A 310 -1.45 19.51 -16.79
CA ILE A 310 -0.01 19.22 -16.66
C ILE A 310 0.81 20.24 -17.47
N GLY A 311 1.69 20.98 -16.80
CA GLY A 311 2.53 22.03 -17.37
C GLY A 311 2.00 23.47 -17.22
N GLU A 312 0.74 23.69 -16.81
CA GLU A 312 0.23 25.03 -16.47
C GLU A 312 0.69 25.47 -15.07
N SER A 313 2.00 25.70 -14.92
CA SER A 313 2.69 25.88 -13.62
C SER A 313 3.52 27.17 -13.49
N ASP A 314 3.35 28.16 -14.36
CA ASP A 314 4.13 29.42 -14.33
C ASP A 314 4.03 30.22 -13.01
N LEU A 315 2.92 30.03 -12.27
CA LEU A 315 2.67 30.64 -10.97
C LEU A 315 2.77 29.64 -9.80
N SER A 316 3.15 28.39 -10.05
CA SER A 316 3.37 27.38 -9.02
C SER A 316 4.57 27.74 -8.15
N THR A 317 4.52 27.42 -6.84
CA THR A 317 5.64 27.72 -5.93
C THR A 317 6.83 26.80 -6.22
N THR A 318 7.96 27.38 -6.60
CA THR A 318 9.21 26.64 -6.86
C THR A 318 9.96 26.31 -5.57
N VAL A 319 10.95 25.43 -5.64
CA VAL A 319 11.83 25.14 -4.50
C VAL A 319 12.66 26.37 -4.10
N GLU A 320 13.14 27.17 -5.06
CA GLU A 320 13.88 28.41 -4.72
C GLU A 320 12.99 29.42 -3.99
N GLU A 321 11.73 29.60 -4.42
CA GLU A 321 10.78 30.46 -3.71
C GLU A 321 10.51 29.95 -2.30
N ASN A 322 10.30 28.65 -2.14
CA ASN A 322 10.11 28.02 -0.84
C ASN A 322 11.33 28.18 0.06
N CYS A 323 12.56 28.10 -0.45
CA CYS A 323 13.77 28.40 0.34
C CYS A 323 13.75 29.82 0.93
N LYS A 324 13.17 30.82 0.23
CA LYS A 324 13.02 32.19 0.78
C LYS A 324 11.89 32.26 1.81
N ILE A 325 10.74 31.63 1.53
CA ILE A 325 9.59 31.58 2.45
C ILE A 325 9.99 30.88 3.75
N CYS A 326 10.66 29.73 3.68
CA CYS A 326 11.16 28.97 4.82
C CYS A 326 12.14 29.78 5.67
N LYS A 327 13.05 30.53 5.05
CA LYS A 327 13.98 31.42 5.76
C LYS A 327 13.23 32.50 6.54
N ALA A 328 12.17 33.08 5.98
CA ALA A 328 11.32 34.04 6.68
C ALA A 328 10.52 33.38 7.83
N LEU A 329 9.97 32.17 7.64
CA LEU A 329 9.27 31.43 8.70
C LEU A 329 10.20 31.05 9.88
N GLU A 330 11.46 30.73 9.59
CA GLU A 330 12.51 30.58 10.60
C GLU A 330 12.76 31.90 11.37
N ASP A 331 12.87 33.02 10.66
CA ASP A 331 13.07 34.35 11.30
C ASP A 331 11.85 34.81 12.12
N PHE A 332 10.64 34.33 11.80
CA PHE A 332 9.43 34.47 12.62
C PHE A 332 9.38 33.52 13.84
N GLY A 333 10.26 32.52 13.90
CA GLY A 333 10.46 31.64 15.05
C GLY A 333 9.94 30.20 14.92
N ALA A 334 9.85 29.63 13.72
CA ALA A 334 9.56 28.19 13.57
C ALA A 334 10.70 27.33 14.15
N ASP A 335 10.40 26.15 14.70
CA ASP A 335 11.43 25.22 15.24
C ASP A 335 11.73 24.04 14.32
N ALA A 336 10.83 23.72 13.39
CA ALA A 336 11.01 22.67 12.40
C ALA A 336 10.13 22.89 11.15
N LEU A 337 10.53 22.29 10.04
CA LEU A 337 9.82 22.32 8.76
C LEU A 337 9.45 20.91 8.31
N HIS A 338 8.26 20.75 7.73
CA HIS A 338 7.72 19.50 7.19
C HIS A 338 7.34 19.70 5.73
N VAL A 339 8.16 19.13 4.85
CA VAL A 339 8.11 19.30 3.39
C VAL A 339 7.26 18.20 2.74
N ARG A 340 6.14 18.56 2.09
CA ARG A 340 5.28 17.65 1.30
C ARG A 340 5.26 18.01 -0.19
N LEU A 341 4.74 17.13 -1.04
CA LEU A 341 4.43 17.45 -2.44
C LEU A 341 3.18 18.34 -2.54
N GLY A 342 3.27 19.45 -3.26
CA GLY A 342 2.13 20.30 -3.58
C GLY A 342 1.51 19.99 -4.93
N VAL A 343 0.20 19.75 -4.93
CA VAL A 343 -0.63 19.66 -6.14
C VAL A 343 -1.98 20.33 -5.87
N PHE A 344 -2.62 20.88 -6.90
CA PHE A 344 -3.65 21.90 -6.71
C PHE A 344 -5.04 21.35 -6.40
N ARG A 345 -5.43 20.17 -6.91
CA ARG A 345 -6.84 19.75 -6.84
C ARG A 345 -7.12 18.30 -6.45
N MET A 346 -6.27 17.32 -6.77
CA MET A 346 -6.43 15.96 -6.27
C MET A 346 -5.96 15.89 -4.82
N HIS A 347 -6.88 16.21 -3.91
CA HIS A 347 -6.64 16.28 -2.47
C HIS A 347 -5.91 15.03 -1.93
N VAL A 348 -6.26 13.83 -2.42
CA VAL A 348 -5.57 12.59 -2.02
C VAL A 348 -4.08 12.61 -2.34
N CYS A 349 -3.66 13.12 -3.51
CA CYS A 349 -2.23 13.21 -3.88
C CYS A 349 -1.48 14.32 -3.15
N GLN A 350 -2.17 15.20 -2.40
CA GLN A 350 -1.51 16.10 -1.45
C GLN A 350 -0.90 15.30 -0.27
N PHE A 351 -1.41 14.10 0.09
CA PHE A 351 -0.88 13.28 1.21
C PHE A 351 -0.47 11.85 0.85
N ALA A 352 -0.97 11.29 -0.25
CA ALA A 352 -0.65 9.97 -0.78
C ALA A 352 -0.19 10.09 -2.25
N SER A 353 0.82 10.93 -2.49
CA SER A 353 1.38 11.20 -3.83
C SER A 353 1.99 9.97 -4.50
N ASP A 354 2.22 8.89 -3.75
CA ASP A 354 2.57 7.57 -4.27
C ASP A 354 1.47 6.93 -5.12
N LEU A 355 0.23 7.45 -5.09
CA LEU A 355 -0.83 7.05 -6.02
C LEU A 355 -0.50 7.32 -7.50
N TYR A 356 0.46 8.20 -7.80
CA TYR A 356 0.97 8.38 -9.16
C TYR A 356 1.73 7.15 -9.71
N PHE A 357 1.97 6.12 -8.89
CA PHE A 357 2.76 4.93 -9.21
C PHE A 357 1.91 3.64 -9.28
N THR A 358 0.57 3.73 -9.18
CA THR A 358 -0.33 2.56 -9.16
C THR A 358 -0.39 1.77 -10.46
N GLY A 359 -0.09 2.41 -11.60
CA GLY A 359 -0.07 1.76 -12.91
C GLY A 359 1.26 1.05 -13.18
N ASN A 360 1.25 -0.29 -13.13
CA ASN A 360 2.39 -1.12 -13.52
C ASN A 360 2.87 -0.77 -14.94
N GLY A 361 4.13 -0.36 -15.12
CA GLY A 361 4.68 0.12 -16.40
C GLY A 361 4.14 1.49 -16.88
N ILE A 362 3.25 2.13 -16.13
CA ILE A 362 2.53 3.38 -16.51
C ILE A 362 2.67 4.41 -15.38
N ILE A 363 3.92 4.58 -14.91
CA ILE A 363 4.30 5.46 -13.80
C ILE A 363 4.05 6.94 -14.13
N GLY A 364 3.57 7.70 -13.15
CA GLY A 364 3.35 9.14 -13.21
C GLY A 364 1.94 9.54 -13.63
N THR A 365 0.94 8.66 -13.52
CA THR A 365 -0.42 8.95 -14.01
C THR A 365 -1.16 9.93 -13.10
N ALA A 366 -1.61 11.06 -13.64
CA ALA A 366 -2.52 12.00 -13.00
C ALA A 366 -3.99 11.53 -13.08
N ALA A 367 -4.89 12.20 -12.35
CA ALA A 367 -6.26 11.72 -12.15
C ALA A 367 -7.22 11.96 -13.34
N ASP A 368 -6.76 12.59 -14.41
CA ASP A 368 -7.46 12.64 -15.70
C ASP A 368 -6.97 11.55 -16.68
N GLY A 369 -5.95 10.78 -16.29
CA GLY A 369 -5.30 9.76 -17.10
C GLY A 369 -4.09 10.25 -17.90
N THR A 370 -3.73 11.53 -17.84
CA THR A 370 -2.46 12.04 -18.38
C THR A 370 -1.27 11.57 -17.53
N ARG A 371 -0.03 11.77 -18.00
CA ARG A 371 1.18 11.34 -17.29
C ARG A 371 2.16 12.49 -17.11
N PHE A 372 2.66 12.67 -15.89
CA PHE A 372 3.81 13.51 -15.61
C PHE A 372 5.06 12.92 -16.26
N ASP A 373 5.85 13.77 -16.92
CA ASP A 373 7.28 13.56 -17.12
C ASP A 373 8.01 14.09 -15.88
N PHE A 374 8.41 13.21 -14.95
CA PHE A 374 9.09 13.63 -13.70
C PHE A 374 10.51 14.16 -13.91
N SER A 375 11.06 14.10 -15.13
CA SER A 375 12.33 14.77 -15.47
C SER A 375 12.16 16.27 -15.79
N ARG A 376 10.91 16.75 -15.88
CA ARG A 376 10.57 18.13 -16.30
C ARG A 376 9.53 18.79 -15.41
N HIS A 377 8.47 18.07 -15.06
CA HIS A 377 7.47 18.50 -14.07
C HIS A 377 8.07 18.44 -12.67
N PHE A 378 7.51 19.20 -11.74
CA PHE A 378 8.08 19.37 -10.39
C PHE A 378 9.57 19.77 -10.46
N GLU A 379 9.89 20.69 -11.39
CA GLU A 379 11.25 21.19 -11.71
C GLU A 379 12.29 20.10 -12.03
N GLY A 380 11.88 18.85 -12.32
CA GLY A 380 12.78 17.69 -12.45
C GLY A 380 13.44 17.25 -11.14
N LYS A 381 12.93 17.68 -9.98
CA LYS A 381 13.59 17.51 -8.67
C LYS A 381 13.22 16.22 -7.92
N LEU A 382 12.11 15.58 -8.25
CA LEU A 382 11.61 14.41 -7.50
C LEU A 382 12.49 13.16 -7.69
N LEU A 383 12.72 12.39 -6.62
CA LEU A 383 13.25 11.03 -6.71
C LEU A 383 12.13 10.05 -7.13
N ALA A 384 11.64 10.23 -8.35
CA ALA A 384 10.51 9.50 -8.91
C ALA A 384 10.91 8.21 -9.67
N ASN A 385 12.16 7.76 -9.51
CA ASN A 385 12.67 6.49 -10.04
C ASN A 385 12.65 5.35 -9.00
N HIS A 386 12.42 5.64 -7.72
CA HIS A 386 12.41 4.63 -6.63
C HIS A 386 10.98 4.24 -6.20
N ASP A 387 10.01 4.19 -7.12
CA ASP A 387 8.61 3.82 -6.81
C ASP A 387 8.07 4.60 -5.60
N ALA A 388 8.09 5.93 -5.73
CA ALA A 388 7.80 6.95 -4.71
C ALA A 388 8.63 6.94 -3.41
N TYR A 389 9.47 5.94 -3.11
CA TYR A 389 10.23 5.88 -1.86
C TYR A 389 11.25 7.01 -1.76
N GLY A 390 11.06 7.91 -0.78
CA GLY A 390 11.93 9.06 -0.60
C GLY A 390 11.77 10.15 -1.67
N MET A 391 10.66 10.17 -2.43
CA MET A 391 10.45 11.05 -3.59
C MET A 391 10.76 12.54 -3.35
N MET A 392 10.53 13.03 -2.12
CA MET A 392 10.73 14.43 -1.72
C MET A 392 12.15 14.78 -1.19
N LEU A 393 13.07 13.81 -1.07
CA LEU A 393 14.35 14.02 -0.37
C LEU A 393 15.25 15.09 -1.02
N ASN A 394 15.24 15.23 -2.34
CA ASN A 394 15.98 16.30 -3.03
C ASN A 394 15.44 17.69 -2.68
N VAL A 395 14.10 17.85 -2.69
CA VAL A 395 13.42 19.11 -2.35
C VAL A 395 13.67 19.46 -0.88
N ALA A 396 13.59 18.47 0.01
CA ALA A 396 13.94 18.65 1.43
C ALA A 396 15.41 19.06 1.62
N LYS A 397 16.33 18.53 0.81
CA LYS A 397 17.77 18.86 0.86
C LYS A 397 18.05 20.31 0.49
N GLU A 398 17.42 20.81 -0.58
CA GLU A 398 17.57 22.21 -1.00
C GLU A 398 17.00 23.18 0.05
N ILE A 399 15.83 22.86 0.62
CA ILE A 399 15.21 23.66 1.69
C ILE A 399 16.07 23.64 2.96
N LYS A 400 16.59 22.47 3.35
CA LYS A 400 17.53 22.30 4.47
C LYS A 400 18.84 23.07 4.31
N GLN A 401 19.27 23.35 3.08
CA GLN A 401 20.44 24.19 2.82
C GLN A 401 20.16 25.70 2.95
N ALA A 402 18.89 26.12 3.04
CA ALA A 402 18.48 27.52 3.14
C ALA A 402 18.16 27.99 4.57
N VAL A 403 18.01 27.07 5.53
CA VAL A 403 17.66 27.34 6.94
C VAL A 403 18.66 26.69 7.91
N SER A 404 18.56 27.00 9.20
CA SER A 404 19.31 26.36 10.29
C SER A 404 18.48 25.46 11.20
N ILE A 405 17.14 25.55 11.12
CA ILE A 405 16.19 24.65 11.80
C ILE A 405 16.02 23.30 11.08
N PRO A 406 15.71 22.20 11.81
CA PRO A 406 15.47 20.87 11.24
C PRO A 406 14.41 20.83 10.14
N VAL A 407 14.69 20.12 9.06
CA VAL A 407 13.77 19.94 7.91
C VAL A 407 13.46 18.45 7.70
N GLY A 408 12.23 18.05 8.00
CA GLY A 408 11.70 16.71 7.75
C GLY A 408 10.81 16.65 6.51
N THR A 409 10.52 15.43 6.04
CA THR A 409 9.73 15.24 4.81
C THR A 409 8.96 13.91 4.80
N VAL A 410 8.02 13.79 3.85
CA VAL A 410 6.98 12.75 3.74
C VAL A 410 6.93 12.17 2.31
N THR A 411 5.95 11.28 2.04
CA THR A 411 5.80 10.43 0.85
C THR A 411 6.75 9.22 0.85
N CYS A 412 6.18 8.04 1.09
CA CYS A 412 6.84 6.73 1.16
C CYS A 412 8.20 6.70 1.91
N MET A 413 8.33 7.45 3.00
CA MET A 413 9.44 7.28 3.94
C MET A 413 9.26 5.95 4.67
N ASN A 414 10.16 4.98 4.42
CA ASN A 414 10.04 3.62 4.96
C ASN A 414 11.43 2.97 5.16
N PRO A 415 12.18 3.34 6.23
CA PRO A 415 13.48 2.75 6.54
C PRO A 415 13.55 1.21 6.62
N ALA A 416 12.45 0.49 6.88
CA ALA A 416 12.46 -0.97 6.89
C ALA A 416 12.47 -1.58 5.47
N TYR A 417 11.92 -0.87 4.48
CA TYR A 417 11.84 -1.32 3.09
C TYR A 417 13.15 -1.12 2.31
N ALA A 418 13.89 -0.05 2.62
CA ALA A 418 15.22 0.22 2.07
C ALA A 418 16.20 0.75 3.15
N PRO A 419 16.68 -0.12 4.07
CA PRO A 419 17.50 0.24 5.22
C PRO A 419 18.76 1.04 4.90
N LYS A 420 19.40 0.77 3.76
CA LYS A 420 20.57 1.54 3.33
C LYS A 420 20.17 2.93 2.83
N PHE A 421 19.28 3.00 1.84
CA PHE A 421 18.84 4.25 1.21
C PHE A 421 18.37 5.30 2.22
N PHE A 422 17.50 4.92 3.18
CA PHE A 422 17.01 5.88 4.18
C PHE A 422 18.05 6.21 5.28
N ASN A 423 19.02 5.33 5.56
CA ASN A 423 20.11 5.68 6.47
C ASN A 423 21.09 6.67 5.82
N ASP A 424 21.49 6.39 4.58
CA ASP A 424 22.35 7.25 3.78
C ASP A 424 21.69 8.63 3.57
N ALA A 425 20.37 8.70 3.33
CA ALA A 425 19.64 9.95 3.17
C ALA A 425 19.70 10.88 4.41
N ILE A 426 19.77 10.34 5.63
CA ILE A 426 20.02 11.13 6.85
C ILE A 426 21.51 11.50 6.95
N ALA A 427 22.42 10.55 6.68
CA ALA A 427 23.86 10.77 6.78
C ALA A 427 24.38 11.84 5.80
N ASP A 428 23.89 11.83 4.56
CA ASP A 428 24.17 12.81 3.50
C ASP A 428 23.37 14.11 3.65
N GLY A 429 22.62 14.26 4.76
CA GLY A 429 21.90 15.46 5.13
C GLY A 429 20.77 15.85 4.18
N MET A 430 20.08 14.89 3.55
CA MET A 430 18.93 15.18 2.67
C MET A 430 17.71 15.67 3.44
N CYS A 431 17.56 15.26 4.69
CA CYS A 431 16.58 15.78 5.64
C CYS A 431 17.11 15.61 7.09
N ASP A 432 16.31 15.97 8.09
CA ASP A 432 16.58 15.75 9.52
C ASP A 432 15.69 14.72 10.17
N PHE A 433 14.54 14.38 9.59
CA PHE A 433 13.63 13.36 10.09
C PHE A 433 12.62 12.93 9.03
N PHE A 434 12.10 11.73 9.17
CA PHE A 434 11.06 11.15 8.35
C PHE A 434 9.70 11.33 9.01
N ILE A 435 8.79 12.01 8.31
CA ILE A 435 7.36 11.99 8.63
C ILE A 435 6.77 10.73 7.99
N MET A 436 6.16 9.88 8.82
CA MET A 436 5.68 8.56 8.45
C MET A 436 4.23 8.36 8.91
N ASN A 437 3.43 7.64 8.11
CA ASN A 437 2.05 7.30 8.49
C ASN A 437 1.79 5.80 8.34
N ARG A 438 1.35 5.39 7.13
CA ARG A 438 0.87 4.04 6.83
C ARG A 438 1.80 2.90 7.29
N PRO A 439 3.15 2.97 7.18
CA PRO A 439 4.02 1.93 7.74
C PRO A 439 3.89 1.73 9.27
N LEU A 440 3.69 2.82 10.03
CA LEU A 440 3.51 2.78 11.49
C LEU A 440 2.08 2.35 11.88
N THR A 441 1.07 2.70 11.08
CA THR A 441 -0.32 2.22 11.27
C THR A 441 -0.48 0.73 10.96
N VAL A 442 0.29 0.23 10.00
CA VAL A 442 0.32 -1.21 9.63
C VAL A 442 1.06 -2.03 10.69
N ASP A 443 2.16 -1.51 11.24
CA ASP A 443 2.92 -2.15 12.31
C ASP A 443 3.29 -1.12 13.38
N THR A 444 2.63 -1.15 14.53
CA THR A 444 2.92 -0.19 15.61
C THR A 444 4.31 -0.43 16.20
N GLU A 445 4.75 -1.69 16.29
CA GLU A 445 6.08 -2.12 16.74
C GLU A 445 7.22 -1.88 15.72
N TYR A 446 6.94 -1.17 14.62
CA TYR A 446 7.89 -0.90 13.53
C TYR A 446 9.24 -0.38 14.03
N VAL A 447 9.27 0.60 14.93
CA VAL A 447 10.53 1.24 15.36
C VAL A 447 11.35 0.32 16.24
N ASN A 448 10.71 -0.39 17.18
CA ASN A 448 11.35 -1.43 17.99
C ASN A 448 11.95 -2.55 17.10
N LYS A 449 11.14 -3.14 16.21
CA LYS A 449 11.58 -4.19 15.27
C LYS A 449 12.73 -3.73 14.38
N LEU A 450 12.67 -2.50 13.86
CA LEU A 450 13.72 -1.92 13.03
C LEU A 450 15.03 -1.71 13.80
N ARG A 451 14.94 -1.23 15.06
CA ARG A 451 16.10 -1.05 15.96
C ARG A 451 16.78 -2.38 16.29
N GLU A 452 16.00 -3.45 16.40
CA GLU A 452 16.45 -4.83 16.61
C GLU A 452 16.81 -5.57 15.30
N LYS A 453 16.66 -4.91 14.14
CA LYS A 453 16.87 -5.45 12.78
C LYS A 453 16.02 -6.67 12.43
N ARG A 454 14.85 -6.82 13.06
CA ARG A 454 13.84 -7.87 12.77
C ARG A 454 12.99 -7.49 11.56
N LEU A 455 13.66 -7.22 10.43
CA LEU A 455 13.04 -6.68 9.21
C LEU A 455 11.99 -7.63 8.60
N ASP A 456 12.20 -8.95 8.64
CA ASP A 456 11.22 -9.93 8.14
C ASP A 456 9.99 -10.08 9.05
N GLU A 457 9.97 -9.41 10.21
CA GLU A 457 8.88 -9.42 11.19
C GLU A 457 8.07 -8.11 11.22
N ILE A 458 8.43 -7.15 10.37
CA ILE A 458 7.69 -5.88 10.16
C ILE A 458 6.61 -6.11 9.11
N ALA A 459 5.36 -5.77 9.44
CA ALA A 459 4.23 -5.87 8.53
C ALA A 459 4.34 -4.77 7.44
N PRO A 460 4.37 -5.14 6.14
CA PRO A 460 4.61 -4.18 5.07
C PRO A 460 3.34 -3.42 4.70
N CYS A 461 3.41 -2.09 4.64
CA CYS A 461 2.36 -1.29 4.02
C CYS A 461 2.28 -1.60 2.53
N THR A 462 1.12 -2.06 2.04
CA THR A 462 0.88 -2.41 0.63
C THR A 462 0.42 -1.23 -0.24
N ARG A 463 0.48 0.01 0.26
CA ARG A 463 0.04 1.27 -0.40
C ARG A 463 -1.41 1.36 -0.90
N CYS A 464 -2.16 0.27 -0.86
CA CYS A 464 -3.52 0.02 -1.36
C CYS A 464 -4.67 0.99 -1.03
N MET A 465 -4.46 2.02 -0.20
CA MET A 465 -5.44 3.06 0.19
C MET A 465 -6.82 2.63 0.75
N HIS A 466 -7.09 1.34 0.98
CA HIS A 466 -8.24 0.85 1.77
C HIS A 466 -8.36 1.50 3.16
N CYS A 467 -7.24 1.99 3.71
CA CYS A 467 -7.17 2.71 4.97
C CYS A 467 -7.61 4.18 4.87
N HIS A 468 -8.34 4.56 3.81
CA HIS A 468 -8.92 5.89 3.71
C HIS A 468 -10.17 5.94 2.82
N PHE A 469 -11.31 6.36 3.38
CA PHE A 469 -12.61 6.53 2.69
C PHE A 469 -12.93 5.44 1.62
N ASP A 470 -12.87 4.17 1.99
CA ASP A 470 -13.19 3.05 1.10
C ASP A 470 -14.68 2.65 1.21
N TYR A 471 -15.16 1.76 0.34
CA TYR A 471 -16.57 1.33 0.31
C TYR A 471 -16.73 -0.18 0.25
N ASP A 472 -17.69 -0.72 1.00
CA ASP A 472 -18.08 -2.14 0.93
C ASP A 472 -18.89 -2.46 -0.33
N GLU A 473 -19.27 -3.73 -0.52
CA GLU A 473 -20.04 -4.17 -1.71
C GLU A 473 -21.41 -3.49 -1.81
N GLU A 474 -21.96 -3.13 -0.66
CA GLU A 474 -23.23 -2.46 -0.43
C GLU A 474 -23.13 -0.93 -0.61
N GLY A 475 -21.91 -0.37 -0.74
CA GLY A 475 -21.64 1.04 -1.00
C GLY A 475 -21.62 1.94 0.25
N LYS A 476 -21.55 1.35 1.46
CA LYS A 476 -21.33 2.08 2.71
C LYS A 476 -19.84 2.37 2.87
N MET A 477 -19.54 3.59 3.32
CA MET A 477 -18.17 4.04 3.57
C MET A 477 -17.60 3.39 4.84
N TYR A 478 -16.36 2.90 4.76
CA TYR A 478 -15.56 2.37 5.87
C TYR A 478 -14.07 2.59 5.61
N GLU A 479 -13.24 2.48 6.64
CA GLU A 479 -11.79 2.46 6.53
C GLU A 479 -11.28 1.16 7.14
N HIS A 480 -10.22 0.56 6.59
CA HIS A 480 -9.58 -0.62 7.16
C HIS A 480 -8.16 -0.79 6.61
N CYS A 481 -7.28 -1.51 7.30
CA CYS A 481 -5.98 -1.87 6.74
C CYS A 481 -6.03 -3.24 6.06
N ARG A 482 -5.46 -3.36 4.86
CA ARG A 482 -5.30 -4.66 4.16
C ARG A 482 -4.47 -5.67 4.95
N VAL A 483 -3.54 -5.20 5.78
CA VAL A 483 -2.53 -6.03 6.45
C VAL A 483 -2.76 -6.12 7.95
N ASN A 484 -3.16 -5.02 8.59
CA ASN A 484 -3.53 -4.99 10.00
C ASN A 484 -5.06 -5.05 10.16
N ALA A 485 -5.61 -6.26 10.25
CA ALA A 485 -7.05 -6.48 10.37
C ALA A 485 -7.72 -5.77 11.57
N ALA A 486 -6.96 -5.37 12.58
CA ALA A 486 -7.50 -4.65 13.75
C ALA A 486 -7.67 -3.13 13.53
N THR A 487 -7.03 -2.54 12.51
CA THR A 487 -7.21 -1.12 12.18
C THR A 487 -8.68 -0.84 11.84
N GLN A 488 -9.32 0.07 12.58
CA GLN A 488 -10.75 0.44 12.47
C GLN A 488 -11.72 -0.73 12.78
N ARG A 489 -11.26 -1.76 13.52
CA ARG A 489 -12.08 -2.90 13.99
C ARG A 489 -11.89 -3.23 15.47
N ALA A 490 -10.73 -2.91 16.06
CA ALA A 490 -10.49 -2.97 17.50
C ALA A 490 -11.52 -2.14 18.28
N TRP A 491 -12.10 -2.71 19.34
CA TRP A 491 -13.17 -2.13 20.18
C TRP A 491 -14.54 -1.95 19.49
N HIS A 492 -14.69 -2.40 18.24
CA HIS A 492 -15.98 -2.52 17.54
C HIS A 492 -16.54 -3.94 17.66
N GLU A 493 -17.73 -4.18 17.09
CA GLU A 493 -18.45 -5.47 17.14
C GLU A 493 -17.63 -6.68 16.65
N ASP A 494 -16.69 -6.47 15.72
CA ASP A 494 -15.80 -7.51 15.19
C ASP A 494 -14.68 -7.94 16.15
N MET A 495 -14.18 -7.03 16.99
CA MET A 495 -13.03 -7.24 17.90
C MET A 495 -13.21 -6.44 19.23
N PRO A 496 -14.25 -6.74 20.03
CA PRO A 496 -14.59 -5.96 21.23
C PRO A 496 -13.54 -6.05 22.34
N GLU A 497 -12.55 -6.95 22.24
CA GLU A 497 -11.41 -7.04 23.13
C GLU A 497 -10.24 -6.08 22.80
N GLY A 498 -10.34 -5.35 21.69
CA GLY A 498 -9.28 -4.48 21.19
C GLY A 498 -8.34 -5.14 20.18
N ALA A 499 -7.23 -4.47 19.86
CA ALA A 499 -6.34 -4.88 18.77
C ALA A 499 -5.64 -6.21 19.04
N ILE A 500 -5.32 -6.51 20.30
CA ILE A 500 -4.61 -7.74 20.71
C ILE A 500 -5.63 -8.87 20.97
N PRO A 501 -5.51 -10.04 20.33
CA PRO A 501 -6.43 -11.16 20.56
C PRO A 501 -6.25 -11.76 21.96
N VAL A 502 -7.35 -11.93 22.69
CA VAL A 502 -7.36 -12.60 24.01
C VAL A 502 -7.09 -14.10 23.87
N MET A 503 -6.33 -14.66 24.82
CA MET A 503 -6.04 -16.10 24.91
C MET A 503 -7.32 -16.95 25.00
N ALA A 504 -7.36 -18.08 24.30
CA ALA A 504 -8.51 -18.99 24.37
C ALA A 504 -8.64 -19.64 25.76
N SER A 505 -9.88 -19.83 26.23
CA SER A 505 -10.16 -20.51 27.50
C SER A 505 -9.89 -22.01 27.47
N GLU A 506 -9.96 -22.62 26.28
CA GLU A 506 -9.69 -24.05 26.06
C GLU A 506 -8.79 -24.22 24.82
N LYS A 507 -7.77 -25.07 24.95
CA LYS A 507 -6.88 -25.42 23.83
C LYS A 507 -7.58 -26.42 22.91
N LYS A 508 -7.40 -26.25 21.60
CA LYS A 508 -8.00 -27.04 20.53
C LYS A 508 -6.96 -27.40 19.47
N LYS A 509 -7.13 -28.53 18.79
CA LYS A 509 -6.45 -28.85 17.52
C LYS A 509 -7.22 -28.19 16.37
N VAL A 510 -6.61 -27.19 15.74
CA VAL A 510 -7.22 -26.41 14.66
C VAL A 510 -6.59 -26.79 13.33
N MET A 511 -7.43 -27.19 12.36
CA MET A 511 -7.01 -27.49 10.99
C MET A 511 -7.39 -26.33 10.08
N VAL A 512 -6.39 -25.67 9.48
CA VAL A 512 -6.60 -24.60 8.50
C VAL A 512 -6.32 -25.14 7.10
N ILE A 513 -7.26 -24.94 6.18
CA ILE A 513 -7.23 -25.53 4.84
C ILE A 513 -7.09 -24.41 3.80
N GLY A 514 -5.90 -24.23 3.26
CA GLY A 514 -5.55 -23.17 2.30
C GLY A 514 -4.46 -22.26 2.85
N GLY A 515 -3.36 -22.14 2.11
CA GLY A 515 -2.21 -21.28 2.39
C GLY A 515 -2.29 -19.89 1.77
N GLY A 516 -3.49 -19.44 1.38
CA GLY A 516 -3.77 -18.06 0.97
C GLY A 516 -3.80 -17.07 2.14
N PRO A 517 -3.93 -15.76 1.89
CA PRO A 517 -3.84 -14.72 2.93
C PRO A 517 -4.82 -14.93 4.09
N ALA A 518 -6.07 -15.32 3.81
CA ALA A 518 -7.07 -15.62 4.83
C ALA A 518 -6.66 -16.78 5.77
N GLY A 519 -6.12 -17.86 5.21
CA GLY A 519 -5.69 -19.03 5.96
C GLY A 519 -4.41 -18.77 6.77
N LEU A 520 -3.45 -18.02 6.19
CA LEU A 520 -2.24 -17.60 6.90
C LEU A 520 -2.57 -16.72 8.12
N GLU A 521 -3.50 -15.77 7.98
CA GLU A 521 -3.90 -14.91 9.09
C GLU A 521 -4.74 -15.66 10.15
N ALA A 522 -5.66 -16.52 9.71
CA ALA A 522 -6.45 -17.36 10.63
C ALA A 522 -5.53 -18.31 11.44
N ALA A 523 -4.54 -18.94 10.79
CA ALA A 523 -3.58 -19.80 11.46
C ALA A 523 -2.69 -19.02 12.44
N ARG A 524 -2.24 -17.82 12.05
CA ARG A 524 -1.45 -16.91 12.91
C ARG A 524 -2.21 -16.55 14.19
N ILE A 525 -3.47 -16.10 14.07
CA ILE A 525 -4.29 -15.70 15.21
C ILE A 525 -4.70 -16.89 16.07
N ALA A 526 -5.05 -18.03 15.49
CA ALA A 526 -5.39 -19.22 16.28
C ALA A 526 -4.19 -19.73 17.09
N ALA A 527 -2.97 -19.68 16.53
CA ALA A 527 -1.75 -20.02 17.27
C ALA A 527 -1.40 -18.95 18.32
N GLU A 528 -1.64 -17.66 18.04
CA GLU A 528 -1.47 -16.56 18.99
C GLU A 528 -2.42 -16.66 20.21
N ARG A 529 -3.64 -17.19 20.02
CA ARG A 529 -4.59 -17.56 21.09
C ARG A 529 -4.20 -18.82 21.87
N GLY A 530 -3.19 -19.56 21.40
CA GLY A 530 -2.64 -20.75 22.06
C GLY A 530 -3.15 -22.10 21.55
N HIS A 531 -3.89 -22.17 20.44
CA HIS A 531 -4.35 -23.46 19.87
C HIS A 531 -3.22 -24.26 19.18
N ASP A 532 -3.38 -25.58 19.05
CA ASP A 532 -2.48 -26.43 18.25
C ASP A 532 -2.89 -26.37 16.77
N VAL A 533 -2.27 -25.45 16.01
CA VAL A 533 -2.65 -25.18 14.61
C VAL A 533 -1.82 -26.00 13.62
N THR A 534 -2.50 -26.65 12.68
CA THR A 534 -1.89 -27.18 11.45
C THR A 534 -2.54 -26.56 10.21
N LEU A 535 -1.74 -25.87 9.40
CA LEU A 535 -2.14 -25.32 8.10
C LEU A 535 -1.74 -26.27 6.97
N TYR A 536 -2.68 -26.53 6.07
CA TYR A 536 -2.54 -27.38 4.89
C TYR A 536 -2.63 -26.53 3.62
N GLU A 537 -1.80 -26.83 2.63
CA GLU A 537 -1.84 -26.20 1.30
C GLU A 537 -1.58 -27.26 0.23
N LYS A 538 -2.39 -27.28 -0.83
CA LYS A 538 -2.28 -28.28 -1.90
C LYS A 538 -1.08 -28.04 -2.82
N ASN A 539 -0.69 -26.79 -3.00
CA ASN A 539 0.49 -26.39 -3.77
C ASN A 539 1.78 -26.58 -2.96
N GLY A 540 2.93 -26.57 -3.64
CA GLY A 540 4.25 -26.64 -2.98
C GLY A 540 4.67 -25.37 -2.23
N PHE A 541 3.88 -24.30 -2.32
CA PHE A 541 4.19 -22.93 -1.86
C PHE A 541 2.98 -22.27 -1.18
N LEU A 542 3.24 -21.26 -0.35
CA LEU A 542 2.21 -20.45 0.34
C LEU A 542 2.01 -19.09 -0.36
N GLY A 543 0.87 -18.46 -0.09
CA GLY A 543 0.50 -17.12 -0.56
C GLY A 543 -0.78 -17.08 -1.41
N GLY A 544 -1.17 -18.19 -2.04
CA GLY A 544 -2.34 -18.25 -2.92
C GLY A 544 -2.32 -17.17 -4.01
N LEU A 545 -3.45 -16.48 -4.21
CA LEU A 545 -3.61 -15.43 -5.22
C LEU A 545 -2.70 -14.20 -5.02
N LEU A 546 -1.97 -14.06 -3.90
CA LEU A 546 -0.94 -13.02 -3.76
C LEU A 546 0.16 -13.16 -4.82
N ILE A 547 0.49 -14.38 -5.26
CA ILE A 547 1.49 -14.64 -6.29
C ILE A 547 1.02 -14.14 -7.66
N PHE A 548 -0.25 -14.41 -7.99
CA PHE A 548 -0.89 -13.88 -9.19
C PHE A 548 -0.95 -12.35 -9.14
N ALA A 549 -1.45 -11.77 -8.04
CA ALA A 549 -1.59 -10.33 -7.90
C ALA A 549 -0.24 -9.59 -7.94
N GLU A 550 0.84 -10.16 -7.38
CA GLU A 550 2.21 -9.65 -7.51
C GLU A 550 2.68 -9.62 -8.98
N ALA A 551 2.41 -10.67 -9.75
CA ALA A 551 2.82 -10.75 -11.16
C ALA A 551 2.10 -9.72 -12.06
N ILE A 552 0.82 -9.42 -11.78
CA ILE A 552 0.00 -8.50 -12.60
C ILE A 552 0.19 -7.03 -12.17
N LYS A 553 0.13 -6.74 -10.85
CA LYS A 553 0.31 -5.38 -10.31
C LYS A 553 1.77 -4.93 -10.23
N GLY A 554 2.71 -5.86 -10.33
CA GLY A 554 4.13 -5.57 -10.15
C GLY A 554 4.48 -5.20 -8.69
N PRO A 555 5.65 -4.57 -8.47
CA PRO A 555 6.19 -4.36 -7.13
C PRO A 555 5.45 -3.31 -6.29
N HIS A 556 4.65 -2.41 -6.90
CA HIS A 556 4.09 -1.24 -6.21
C HIS A 556 3.25 -1.60 -4.97
N GLU A 557 2.35 -2.58 -5.05
CA GLU A 557 1.52 -2.96 -3.89
C GLU A 557 2.27 -3.84 -2.84
N ASN A 558 3.60 -4.02 -2.97
CA ASN A 558 4.47 -4.78 -2.05
C ASN A 558 3.96 -6.20 -1.71
N LEU A 559 3.28 -6.86 -2.66
CA LEU A 559 2.52 -8.08 -2.39
C LEU A 559 3.40 -9.30 -2.11
N GLY A 560 4.61 -9.34 -2.69
CA GLY A 560 5.62 -10.33 -2.33
C GLY A 560 6.12 -10.18 -0.90
N ASP A 561 6.32 -8.94 -0.44
CA ASP A 561 6.69 -8.66 0.94
C ASP A 561 5.55 -9.06 1.90
N LEU A 562 4.29 -8.78 1.55
CA LEU A 562 3.12 -9.22 2.33
C LEU A 562 3.05 -10.75 2.45
N ARG A 563 3.22 -11.48 1.34
CA ARG A 563 3.32 -12.95 1.35
C ARG A 563 4.43 -13.40 2.29
N ASN A 564 5.63 -12.83 2.15
CA ASN A 564 6.80 -13.23 2.92
C ASN A 564 6.60 -12.97 4.43
N TYR A 565 6.02 -11.83 4.80
CA TYR A 565 5.61 -11.51 6.17
C TYR A 565 4.60 -12.54 6.72
N LEU A 566 3.51 -12.80 5.99
CA LEU A 566 2.48 -13.75 6.43
C LEU A 566 3.03 -15.17 6.61
N ILE A 567 4.00 -15.60 5.79
CA ILE A 567 4.74 -16.85 5.96
C ILE A 567 5.64 -16.81 7.20
N ARG A 568 6.43 -15.74 7.39
CA ARG A 568 7.32 -15.57 8.55
C ARG A 568 6.55 -15.57 9.87
N GLN A 569 5.33 -15.04 9.90
CA GLN A 569 4.45 -15.11 11.07
C GLN A 569 4.05 -16.55 11.45
N GLN A 570 3.95 -17.49 10.49
CA GLN A 570 3.69 -18.90 10.79
C GLN A 570 4.85 -19.53 11.56
N GLU A 571 6.10 -19.22 11.17
CA GLU A 571 7.31 -19.65 11.90
C GLU A 571 7.32 -19.10 13.33
N LEU A 572 7.00 -17.81 13.49
CA LEU A 572 7.03 -17.09 14.78
C LEU A 572 5.95 -17.56 15.76
N LYS A 573 4.75 -17.90 15.27
CA LYS A 573 3.66 -18.44 16.09
C LYS A 573 3.72 -19.96 16.26
N GLY A 574 4.66 -20.64 15.59
CA GLY A 574 4.86 -22.10 15.73
C GLY A 574 3.80 -22.96 15.02
N VAL A 575 3.13 -22.41 13.99
CA VAL A 575 2.13 -23.13 13.19
C VAL A 575 2.79 -24.30 12.45
N THR A 576 2.17 -25.48 12.48
CA THR A 576 2.64 -26.61 11.68
C THR A 576 2.14 -26.45 10.24
N VAL A 577 3.04 -26.31 9.27
CA VAL A 577 2.68 -26.15 7.84
C VAL A 577 2.90 -27.46 7.07
N LYS A 578 1.91 -27.86 6.27
CA LYS A 578 1.95 -29.00 5.36
C LYS A 578 1.57 -28.56 3.93
N THR A 579 2.57 -28.21 3.12
CA THR A 579 2.41 -27.96 1.67
C THR A 579 2.32 -29.28 0.88
N GLY A 580 1.97 -29.21 -0.41
CA GLY A 580 1.82 -30.37 -1.29
C GLY A 580 0.71 -31.35 -0.85
N THR A 581 -0.22 -30.90 0.00
CA THR A 581 -1.19 -31.75 0.69
C THR A 581 -2.60 -31.22 0.46
N GLU A 582 -3.29 -31.77 -0.53
CA GLU A 582 -4.71 -31.50 -0.75
C GLU A 582 -5.55 -32.15 0.36
N VAL A 583 -6.53 -31.40 0.89
CA VAL A 583 -7.36 -31.84 2.00
C VAL A 583 -8.67 -32.42 1.49
N THR A 584 -8.95 -33.66 1.88
CA THR A 584 -10.21 -34.35 1.61
C THR A 584 -10.98 -34.57 2.91
N ALA A 585 -12.28 -34.86 2.81
CA ALA A 585 -13.10 -35.19 3.98
C ALA A 585 -12.54 -36.38 4.79
N ASP A 586 -11.82 -37.31 4.16
CA ASP A 586 -11.19 -38.45 4.86
C ASP A 586 -9.86 -38.07 5.52
N LEU A 587 -9.12 -37.08 4.99
CA LEU A 587 -7.99 -36.49 5.72
C LEU A 587 -8.48 -35.75 6.97
N ILE A 588 -9.56 -34.97 6.88
CA ILE A 588 -10.18 -34.29 8.03
C ILE A 588 -10.59 -35.31 9.11
N LYS A 589 -11.28 -36.40 8.74
CA LYS A 589 -11.67 -37.48 9.67
C LYS A 589 -10.49 -38.18 10.33
N SER A 590 -9.39 -38.41 9.58
CA SER A 590 -8.22 -39.14 10.10
C SER A 590 -7.28 -38.27 10.94
N GLU A 591 -7.21 -36.96 10.67
CA GLU A 591 -6.52 -36.00 11.53
C GLU A 591 -7.34 -35.65 12.77
N ALA A 592 -8.68 -35.78 12.72
CA ALA A 592 -9.61 -35.52 13.83
C ALA A 592 -9.34 -34.19 14.59
N PRO A 593 -9.43 -33.03 13.91
CA PRO A 593 -9.32 -31.72 14.56
C PRO A 593 -10.59 -31.38 15.35
N ASP A 594 -10.44 -30.55 16.39
CA ASP A 594 -11.56 -29.99 17.17
C ASP A 594 -12.26 -28.85 16.43
N TYR A 595 -11.59 -28.23 15.45
CA TYR A 595 -12.10 -27.11 14.66
C TYR A 595 -11.47 -27.06 13.25
N VAL A 596 -12.25 -26.72 12.23
CA VAL A 596 -11.78 -26.51 10.84
C VAL A 596 -11.99 -25.07 10.36
N VAL A 597 -10.96 -24.46 9.80
CA VAL A 597 -11.06 -23.19 9.05
C VAL A 597 -10.79 -23.47 7.57
N LEU A 598 -11.81 -23.31 6.72
CA LEU A 598 -11.70 -23.48 5.28
C LEU A 598 -11.38 -22.13 4.61
N ALA A 599 -10.19 -22.03 4.06
CA ALA A 599 -9.63 -20.84 3.40
C ALA A 599 -9.17 -21.16 1.96
N ALA A 600 -9.91 -22.05 1.27
CA ALA A 600 -9.51 -22.69 0.02
C ALA A 600 -9.46 -21.77 -1.23
N GLY A 601 -9.63 -20.46 -1.06
CA GLY A 601 -9.84 -19.50 -2.14
C GLY A 601 -11.22 -19.62 -2.82
N GLY A 602 -11.58 -18.63 -3.62
CA GLY A 602 -12.80 -18.69 -4.45
C GLY A 602 -12.64 -19.63 -5.63
N ALA A 603 -13.76 -20.16 -6.13
CA ALA A 603 -13.82 -20.94 -7.36
C ALA A 603 -13.96 -20.01 -8.59
N ARG A 604 -13.45 -20.42 -9.76
CA ARG A 604 -13.81 -19.77 -11.03
C ARG A 604 -15.11 -20.38 -11.59
N PRO A 605 -15.94 -19.61 -12.30
CA PRO A 605 -17.03 -20.17 -13.10
C PRO A 605 -16.47 -21.04 -14.25
N GLU A 606 -17.27 -21.98 -14.77
CA GLU A 606 -16.89 -22.77 -15.94
C GLU A 606 -16.82 -21.91 -17.21
N LEU A 607 -15.83 -22.16 -18.07
CA LEU A 607 -15.60 -21.38 -19.28
C LEU A 607 -16.57 -21.80 -20.40
N GLU A 608 -17.71 -21.12 -20.48
CA GLU A 608 -18.79 -21.40 -21.44
C GLU A 608 -18.45 -21.03 -22.91
N LEU A 609 -17.27 -20.45 -23.16
CA LEU A 609 -16.82 -19.96 -24.46
C LEU A 609 -15.65 -20.79 -25.00
N SER A 610 -15.64 -21.08 -26.30
CA SER A 610 -14.61 -21.87 -26.98
C SER A 610 -13.72 -21.02 -27.89
N SER A 611 -12.43 -21.35 -27.96
CA SER A 611 -11.49 -20.78 -28.92
C SER A 611 -11.86 -21.12 -30.38
N THR A 612 -11.56 -20.19 -31.28
CA THR A 612 -11.66 -20.33 -32.73
C THR A 612 -10.25 -20.47 -33.35
N GLY A 613 -10.11 -20.39 -34.68
CA GLY A 613 -8.82 -20.45 -35.35
C GLY A 613 -7.98 -19.17 -35.20
N ALA A 614 -8.63 -18.03 -35.00
CA ALA A 614 -8.00 -16.71 -34.88
C ALA A 614 -8.36 -15.92 -33.59
N THR A 615 -9.17 -16.51 -32.70
CA THR A 615 -9.46 -15.95 -31.36
C THR A 615 -9.32 -17.03 -30.29
N ASN A 616 -8.34 -16.87 -29.40
CA ASN A 616 -8.16 -17.75 -28.24
C ASN A 616 -9.07 -17.30 -27.07
N VAL A 617 -9.52 -18.23 -26.23
CA VAL A 617 -10.25 -17.95 -24.98
C VAL A 617 -9.47 -18.59 -23.83
N ILE A 618 -9.16 -17.83 -22.77
CA ILE A 618 -8.37 -18.29 -21.62
C ILE A 618 -8.99 -17.86 -20.29
N SER A 619 -8.62 -18.53 -19.19
CA SER A 619 -8.84 -17.97 -17.84
C SER A 619 -7.92 -16.78 -17.63
N ILE A 620 -8.33 -15.82 -16.79
CA ILE A 620 -7.41 -14.82 -16.22
C ILE A 620 -6.23 -15.48 -15.49
N ASP A 621 -6.40 -16.68 -14.92
CA ASP A 621 -5.32 -17.38 -14.21
C ASP A 621 -4.15 -17.78 -15.14
N ASP A 622 -4.41 -17.92 -16.45
CA ASP A 622 -3.41 -18.27 -17.48
C ASP A 622 -2.71 -17.05 -18.09
N ILE A 623 -3.11 -15.81 -17.73
CA ILE A 623 -2.71 -14.57 -18.43
C ILE A 623 -1.19 -14.34 -18.52
N ALA A 624 -0.43 -14.85 -17.55
CA ALA A 624 1.03 -14.69 -17.49
C ALA A 624 1.81 -15.75 -18.31
N SER A 625 1.13 -16.80 -18.80
CA SER A 625 1.73 -17.93 -19.51
C SER A 625 1.13 -18.20 -20.89
N ALA A 626 -0.06 -17.67 -21.19
CA ALA A 626 -0.72 -17.78 -22.48
C ALA A 626 -0.07 -16.89 -23.57
N ASP A 627 -0.21 -17.30 -24.83
CA ASP A 627 0.00 -16.39 -25.96
C ASP A 627 -1.22 -15.47 -26.12
N ILE A 628 -0.98 -14.16 -26.06
CA ILE A 628 -2.01 -13.12 -26.05
C ILE A 628 -1.84 -12.23 -27.27
N GLY A 629 -2.83 -12.27 -28.17
CA GLY A 629 -2.85 -11.44 -29.37
C GLY A 629 -2.99 -9.94 -29.07
N ASP A 630 -2.67 -9.08 -30.03
CA ASP A 630 -2.58 -7.63 -29.78
C ASP A 630 -3.95 -6.94 -29.53
N LYS A 631 -5.09 -7.59 -29.84
CA LYS A 631 -6.45 -7.15 -29.47
C LYS A 631 -7.05 -8.10 -28.43
N VAL A 632 -7.41 -7.59 -27.26
CA VAL A 632 -7.89 -8.39 -26.12
C VAL A 632 -9.27 -7.94 -25.67
N THR A 633 -10.17 -8.89 -25.39
CA THR A 633 -11.46 -8.62 -24.71
C THR A 633 -11.47 -9.30 -23.35
N ILE A 634 -11.59 -8.52 -22.27
CA ILE A 634 -11.73 -9.04 -20.90
C ILE A 634 -13.22 -9.11 -20.55
N ILE A 635 -13.67 -10.25 -20.01
CA ILE A 635 -15.03 -10.44 -19.48
C ILE A 635 -15.02 -10.11 -17.98
N GLY A 636 -15.96 -9.30 -17.51
CA GLY A 636 -16.08 -8.87 -16.11
C GLY A 636 -15.56 -7.44 -15.89
N GLY A 637 -15.58 -7.01 -14.62
CA GLY A 637 -15.24 -5.63 -14.24
C GLY A 637 -14.81 -5.45 -12.78
N ASN A 638 -14.42 -6.54 -12.10
CA ASN A 638 -13.82 -6.50 -10.75
C ASN A 638 -12.35 -6.05 -10.79
N ALA A 639 -11.75 -5.89 -9.61
CA ALA A 639 -10.35 -5.48 -9.46
C ALA A 639 -9.37 -6.36 -10.27
N GLN A 640 -9.56 -7.68 -10.35
CA GLN A 640 -8.67 -8.55 -11.12
C GLN A 640 -8.78 -8.28 -12.63
N ALA A 641 -9.99 -8.07 -13.15
CA ALA A 641 -10.22 -7.68 -14.54
C ALA A 641 -9.59 -6.31 -14.89
N VAL A 642 -9.60 -5.37 -13.93
CA VAL A 642 -9.01 -4.05 -14.06
C VAL A 642 -7.48 -4.11 -13.98
N ASP A 643 -6.90 -4.84 -13.02
CA ASP A 643 -5.45 -5.07 -12.93
C ASP A 643 -4.90 -5.76 -14.20
N ALA A 644 -5.62 -6.77 -14.71
CA ALA A 644 -5.29 -7.40 -15.99
C ALA A 644 -5.32 -6.40 -17.15
N ALA A 645 -6.29 -5.47 -17.19
CA ALA A 645 -6.32 -4.40 -18.19
C ALA A 645 -5.09 -3.47 -18.10
N GLN A 646 -4.67 -3.09 -16.89
CA GLN A 646 -3.46 -2.26 -16.68
C GLN A 646 -2.21 -2.99 -17.20
N TYR A 647 -2.01 -4.24 -16.78
CA TYR A 647 -0.89 -5.09 -17.20
C TYR A 647 -0.82 -5.27 -18.73
N LEU A 648 -1.96 -5.53 -19.37
CA LEU A 648 -2.01 -5.72 -20.82
C LEU A 648 -1.74 -4.43 -21.61
N ILE A 649 -2.21 -3.27 -21.12
CA ILE A 649 -1.88 -1.98 -21.74
C ILE A 649 -0.38 -1.67 -21.59
N ALA A 650 0.24 -2.01 -20.45
CA ALA A 650 1.69 -1.89 -20.29
C ALA A 650 2.48 -2.80 -21.26
N LEU A 651 1.93 -3.97 -21.63
CA LEU A 651 2.45 -4.84 -22.71
C LEU A 651 2.10 -4.35 -24.13
N GLY A 652 1.51 -3.15 -24.27
CA GLY A 652 1.13 -2.56 -25.55
C GLY A 652 -0.04 -3.26 -26.26
N LYS A 653 -0.97 -3.85 -25.48
CA LYS A 653 -2.17 -4.54 -26.01
C LYS A 653 -3.37 -3.60 -26.04
N HIS A 654 -4.22 -3.76 -27.05
CA HIS A 654 -5.46 -3.01 -27.21
C HIS A 654 -6.57 -3.70 -26.41
N VAL A 655 -6.91 -3.19 -25.22
CA VAL A 655 -7.88 -3.81 -24.31
C VAL A 655 -9.29 -3.25 -24.50
N THR A 656 -10.26 -4.14 -24.63
CA THR A 656 -11.69 -3.87 -24.45
C THR A 656 -12.19 -4.67 -23.26
N MET A 657 -13.10 -4.11 -22.47
CA MET A 657 -13.72 -4.75 -21.31
C MET A 657 -15.23 -4.87 -21.53
N VAL A 658 -15.81 -6.02 -21.21
CA VAL A 658 -17.23 -6.35 -21.37
C VAL A 658 -17.74 -6.87 -20.03
N SER A 659 -18.57 -6.07 -19.35
CA SER A 659 -19.09 -6.41 -18.02
C SER A 659 -20.63 -6.50 -18.04
N PRO A 660 -21.22 -7.54 -17.43
CA PRO A 660 -22.67 -7.63 -17.27
C PRO A 660 -23.21 -6.65 -16.22
N GLU A 661 -22.35 -6.06 -15.39
CA GLU A 661 -22.72 -5.02 -14.42
C GLU A 661 -22.69 -3.61 -15.02
N GLY A 662 -23.33 -2.67 -14.33
CA GLY A 662 -23.24 -1.24 -14.60
C GLY A 662 -21.84 -0.66 -14.37
N LYS A 663 -21.54 0.45 -15.05
CA LYS A 663 -20.24 1.16 -14.98
C LYS A 663 -19.83 1.62 -13.57
N ASP A 664 -20.81 1.76 -12.68
CA ASP A 664 -20.68 2.10 -11.25
C ASP A 664 -20.08 0.97 -10.42
N ARG A 665 -20.15 -0.29 -10.89
CA ARG A 665 -19.52 -1.46 -10.27
C ARG A 665 -18.10 -1.73 -10.76
N LEU A 666 -17.58 -0.92 -11.69
CA LEU A 666 -16.23 -1.06 -12.22
C LEU A 666 -15.19 -0.98 -11.09
N ASP A 667 -14.18 -1.86 -11.18
CA ASP A 667 -13.07 -1.98 -10.23
C ASP A 667 -13.54 -2.36 -8.80
N LYS A 668 -14.68 -3.06 -8.66
CA LYS A 668 -15.15 -3.52 -7.34
C LYS A 668 -14.09 -4.39 -6.65
N GLY A 669 -13.87 -4.15 -5.37
CA GLY A 669 -12.78 -4.72 -4.58
C GLY A 669 -11.54 -3.83 -4.42
N GLN A 670 -11.30 -2.86 -5.32
CA GLN A 670 -10.16 -1.93 -5.26
C GLN A 670 -10.54 -0.61 -4.57
N SER A 671 -9.60 0.00 -3.85
CA SER A 671 -9.82 1.24 -3.08
C SER A 671 -10.34 2.39 -3.95
N ALA A 672 -11.36 3.09 -3.44
CA ALA A 672 -11.94 4.27 -4.09
C ALA A 672 -10.94 5.35 -4.53
N TRP A 673 -9.80 5.48 -3.85
CA TRP A 673 -8.74 6.42 -4.22
C TRP A 673 -7.86 5.92 -5.37
N VAL A 674 -7.55 4.63 -5.44
CA VAL A 674 -6.78 4.06 -6.56
C VAL A 674 -7.59 4.13 -7.86
N LYS A 675 -8.92 3.93 -7.77
CA LYS A 675 -9.86 4.11 -8.90
C LYS A 675 -9.73 5.46 -9.60
N GLN A 676 -9.45 6.54 -8.87
CA GLN A 676 -9.29 7.90 -9.43
C GLN A 676 -8.06 8.05 -10.33
N PHE A 677 -7.13 7.09 -10.32
CA PHE A 677 -5.95 7.08 -11.19
C PHE A 677 -6.06 5.95 -12.21
N THR A 678 -6.36 4.74 -11.76
CA THR A 678 -6.46 3.54 -12.62
C THR A 678 -7.54 3.66 -13.69
N ILE A 679 -8.77 4.09 -13.35
CA ILE A 679 -9.86 4.12 -14.35
C ILE A 679 -9.61 5.21 -15.43
N PRO A 680 -9.22 6.45 -15.09
CA PRO A 680 -8.83 7.45 -16.09
C PRO A 680 -7.61 7.04 -16.92
N MET A 681 -6.60 6.41 -16.32
CA MET A 681 -5.42 5.88 -17.02
C MET A 681 -5.82 4.90 -18.13
N LEU A 682 -6.69 3.94 -17.83
CA LEU A 682 -7.16 2.96 -18.80
C LEU A 682 -7.88 3.63 -19.98
N TYR A 683 -8.76 4.61 -19.72
CA TYR A 683 -9.45 5.35 -20.78
C TYR A 683 -8.51 6.24 -21.61
N ALA A 684 -7.53 6.90 -20.98
CA ALA A 684 -6.53 7.72 -21.68
C ALA A 684 -5.63 6.88 -22.61
N ASN A 685 -5.36 5.63 -22.24
CA ASN A 685 -4.68 4.64 -23.08
C ASN A 685 -5.62 3.90 -24.06
N GLY A 686 -6.86 4.38 -24.22
CA GLY A 686 -7.79 3.91 -25.24
C GLY A 686 -8.58 2.65 -24.89
N MET A 687 -8.60 2.19 -23.63
CA MET A 687 -9.48 1.10 -23.20
C MET A 687 -10.94 1.48 -23.46
N ARG A 688 -11.73 0.54 -23.99
CA ARG A 688 -13.19 0.68 -24.09
C ARG A 688 -13.91 -0.23 -23.11
N LEU A 689 -14.79 0.32 -22.29
CA LEU A 689 -15.74 -0.45 -21.49
C LEU A 689 -17.08 -0.58 -22.22
N TRP A 690 -17.66 -1.78 -22.15
CA TRP A 690 -19.06 -2.07 -22.42
C TRP A 690 -19.71 -2.56 -21.11
N PRO A 691 -20.39 -1.69 -20.35
CA PRO A 691 -21.18 -2.10 -19.19
C PRO A 691 -22.54 -2.66 -19.66
N ASN A 692 -23.26 -3.35 -18.76
CA ASN A 692 -24.56 -3.96 -19.05
C ASN A 692 -24.53 -4.85 -20.32
N ALA A 693 -23.44 -5.58 -20.53
CA ALA A 693 -23.15 -6.31 -21.77
C ALA A 693 -22.51 -7.69 -21.53
N SER A 694 -22.67 -8.60 -22.48
CA SER A 694 -22.13 -9.96 -22.43
C SER A 694 -21.61 -10.42 -23.79
N ILE A 695 -20.67 -11.37 -23.80
CA ILE A 695 -20.26 -12.02 -25.06
C ILE A 695 -21.35 -13.00 -25.47
N LYS A 696 -21.88 -12.79 -26.68
CA LYS A 696 -22.92 -13.59 -27.33
C LYS A 696 -22.33 -14.71 -28.17
N GLU A 697 -21.21 -14.45 -28.83
CA GLU A 697 -20.51 -15.40 -29.70
C GLU A 697 -19.01 -15.04 -29.80
N VAL A 698 -18.14 -16.05 -29.83
CA VAL A 698 -16.74 -15.91 -30.23
C VAL A 698 -16.61 -16.38 -31.67
N GLN A 699 -16.06 -15.53 -32.53
CA GLN A 699 -15.89 -15.76 -33.98
C GLN A 699 -14.40 -15.77 -34.34
N ASP A 700 -14.06 -15.93 -35.62
CA ASP A 700 -12.67 -15.96 -36.07
C ASP A 700 -12.08 -14.54 -36.14
N GLY A 701 -11.21 -14.20 -35.19
CA GLY A 701 -10.59 -12.88 -35.03
C GLY A 701 -11.51 -11.81 -34.41
N LYS A 702 -12.67 -12.21 -33.84
CA LYS A 702 -13.75 -11.32 -33.41
C LYS A 702 -14.57 -11.88 -32.25
N VAL A 703 -15.26 -11.01 -31.53
CA VAL A 703 -16.38 -11.37 -30.64
C VAL A 703 -17.62 -10.56 -31.01
N VAL A 704 -18.79 -11.15 -30.79
CA VAL A 704 -20.08 -10.47 -30.82
C VAL A 704 -20.53 -10.27 -29.38
N ILE A 705 -20.88 -9.06 -29.00
CA ILE A 705 -21.52 -8.76 -27.71
C ILE A 705 -22.99 -8.43 -27.90
N ASP A 706 -23.80 -8.82 -26.92
CA ASP A 706 -25.13 -8.25 -26.66
C ASP A 706 -24.99 -7.19 -25.55
N GLY A 707 -25.85 -6.18 -25.54
CA GLY A 707 -25.76 -5.06 -24.60
C GLY A 707 -26.99 -4.17 -24.61
N GLU A 708 -27.03 -3.20 -23.69
CA GLU A 708 -28.22 -2.41 -23.29
C GLU A 708 -29.06 -1.75 -24.42
N THR A 709 -28.55 -1.66 -25.65
CA THR A 709 -29.31 -1.15 -26.82
C THR A 709 -30.11 -2.22 -27.58
N GLY A 710 -29.89 -3.51 -27.30
CA GLY A 710 -30.47 -4.63 -28.06
C GLY A 710 -29.89 -4.80 -29.48
N CYS A 711 -28.75 -4.19 -29.77
CA CYS A 711 -28.03 -4.30 -31.02
C CYS A 711 -26.73 -5.08 -30.83
N ASP A 712 -26.57 -6.19 -31.56
CA ASP A 712 -25.30 -6.93 -31.64
C ASP A 712 -24.15 -6.00 -32.05
N VAL A 713 -23.11 -5.91 -31.23
CA VAL A 713 -21.87 -5.19 -31.58
C VAL A 713 -20.75 -6.18 -31.83
N VAL A 714 -20.09 -6.05 -32.98
CA VAL A 714 -18.94 -6.86 -33.37
C VAL A 714 -17.65 -6.12 -33.04
N ILE A 715 -16.75 -6.78 -32.33
CA ILE A 715 -15.47 -6.25 -31.85
C ILE A 715 -14.35 -7.15 -32.38
N ASP A 716 -13.31 -6.58 -32.99
CA ASP A 716 -12.12 -7.34 -33.38
C ASP A 716 -11.36 -7.81 -32.13
N CYS A 717 -11.07 -9.11 -32.03
CA CYS A 717 -10.52 -9.72 -30.82
C CYS A 717 -9.67 -10.95 -31.14
N ASN A 718 -8.44 -11.02 -30.64
CA ASN A 718 -7.54 -12.17 -30.78
C ASN A 718 -7.44 -13.02 -29.51
N THR A 719 -7.69 -12.43 -28.34
CA THR A 719 -7.73 -13.16 -27.06
C THR A 719 -8.91 -12.66 -26.22
N VAL A 720 -9.77 -13.59 -25.81
CA VAL A 720 -10.80 -13.38 -24.79
C VAL A 720 -10.24 -13.88 -23.46
N ILE A 721 -10.34 -13.07 -22.41
CA ILE A 721 -9.90 -13.43 -21.06
C ILE A 721 -11.13 -13.44 -20.16
N ASP A 722 -11.43 -14.58 -19.55
CA ASP A 722 -12.47 -14.68 -18.55
C ASP A 722 -11.94 -14.21 -17.18
N ALA A 723 -12.38 -13.01 -16.78
CA ALA A 723 -12.13 -12.41 -15.48
C ALA A 723 -13.44 -12.18 -14.71
N ARG A 724 -14.48 -13.00 -14.99
CA ARG A 724 -15.72 -13.02 -14.20
C ARG A 724 -15.41 -13.25 -12.71
N ASP A 725 -16.35 -12.80 -11.88
CA ASP A 725 -16.21 -12.89 -10.42
C ASP A 725 -16.01 -14.34 -9.97
N MET A 726 -15.17 -14.52 -8.94
CA MET A 726 -15.04 -15.81 -8.28
C MET A 726 -16.33 -16.12 -7.50
N LEU A 727 -16.59 -17.41 -7.30
CA LEU A 727 -17.73 -17.94 -6.56
C LEU A 727 -17.27 -18.52 -5.21
N PRO A 728 -18.14 -18.58 -4.18
CA PRO A 728 -17.85 -19.29 -2.94
C PRO A 728 -17.50 -20.76 -3.18
N ASN A 729 -16.66 -21.32 -2.30
CA ASN A 729 -16.02 -22.63 -2.46
C ASN A 729 -16.10 -23.43 -1.14
N THR A 730 -17.29 -23.49 -0.55
CA THR A 730 -17.50 -24.00 0.83
C THR A 730 -17.63 -25.52 0.92
N SER A 731 -17.79 -26.22 -0.20
CA SER A 731 -18.31 -27.60 -0.26
C SER A 731 -17.51 -28.66 0.51
N LEU A 732 -16.24 -28.40 0.83
CA LEU A 732 -15.41 -29.31 1.63
C LEU A 732 -15.82 -29.39 3.11
N ILE A 733 -16.56 -28.39 3.64
CA ILE A 733 -17.09 -28.42 5.02
C ILE A 733 -18.59 -28.76 5.10
N ASP A 734 -19.28 -28.91 3.96
CA ASP A 734 -20.71 -29.23 3.93
C ASP A 734 -20.96 -30.63 4.53
N GLY A 735 -21.75 -30.68 5.61
CA GLY A 735 -22.12 -31.93 6.28
C GLY A 735 -21.03 -32.54 7.18
N LEU A 736 -20.03 -31.76 7.62
CA LEU A 736 -19.11 -32.19 8.68
C LEU A 736 -19.79 -32.11 10.07
N ASP A 737 -19.63 -33.16 10.89
CA ASP A 737 -20.10 -33.21 12.28
C ASP A 737 -19.22 -32.40 13.27
N ILE A 738 -18.19 -31.70 12.79
CA ILE A 738 -17.24 -30.92 13.60
C ILE A 738 -17.39 -29.41 13.36
N PRO A 739 -17.12 -28.56 14.38
CA PRO A 739 -17.14 -27.11 14.23
C PRO A 739 -16.26 -26.62 13.08
N CYS A 740 -16.85 -25.88 12.15
CA CYS A 740 -16.17 -25.40 10.95
C CYS A 740 -16.65 -24.01 10.51
N ILE A 741 -15.78 -23.28 9.81
CA ILE A 741 -16.09 -21.97 9.21
C ILE A 741 -15.31 -21.79 7.90
N ALA A 742 -15.94 -21.16 6.90
CA ALA A 742 -15.27 -20.73 5.68
C ALA A 742 -14.88 -19.25 5.76
N VAL A 743 -13.71 -18.86 5.25
CA VAL A 743 -13.13 -17.51 5.40
C VAL A 743 -12.53 -16.95 4.11
N GLY A 744 -12.53 -15.62 3.99
CA GLY A 744 -12.08 -14.90 2.80
C GLY A 744 -12.81 -15.34 1.54
N ASP A 745 -12.10 -15.40 0.42
CA ASP A 745 -12.70 -15.71 -0.89
C ASP A 745 -13.36 -17.11 -0.96
N CYS A 746 -13.07 -18.02 -0.03
CA CYS A 746 -13.78 -19.28 0.07
C CYS A 746 -15.25 -19.12 0.49
N ASN A 747 -15.57 -18.05 1.22
CA ASN A 747 -16.92 -17.73 1.71
C ASN A 747 -17.54 -16.52 0.99
N LYS A 748 -16.82 -15.39 0.90
CA LYS A 748 -17.25 -14.16 0.21
C LYS A 748 -16.07 -13.63 -0.64
N PRO A 749 -16.00 -13.98 -1.93
CA PRO A 749 -14.98 -13.47 -2.85
C PRO A 749 -15.04 -11.95 -3.00
N PHE A 750 -13.95 -11.25 -2.65
CA PHE A 750 -13.89 -9.79 -2.79
C PHE A 750 -12.48 -9.24 -3.01
N ASN A 751 -11.68 -9.08 -1.95
CA ASN A 751 -10.32 -8.54 -2.03
C ASN A 751 -9.39 -9.09 -0.94
N ILE A 752 -8.10 -8.79 -1.06
CA ILE A 752 -7.03 -9.26 -0.13
C ILE A 752 -7.28 -8.79 1.31
N ALA A 753 -7.89 -7.61 1.49
CA ALA A 753 -8.06 -6.99 2.80
C ALA A 753 -9.14 -7.70 3.61
N GLU A 754 -10.30 -7.93 3.01
CA GLU A 754 -11.40 -8.67 3.63
C GLU A 754 -11.09 -10.17 3.73
N ALA A 755 -10.23 -10.71 2.87
CA ALA A 755 -9.67 -12.05 3.06
C ALA A 755 -8.85 -12.15 4.37
N ILE A 756 -7.97 -11.17 4.65
CA ILE A 756 -7.17 -11.12 5.89
C ILE A 756 -8.06 -10.83 7.10
N ALA A 757 -9.00 -9.89 7.00
CA ALA A 757 -9.94 -9.57 8.07
C ALA A 757 -10.82 -10.76 8.45
N ALA A 758 -11.43 -11.46 7.49
CA ALA A 758 -12.27 -12.63 7.73
C ALA A 758 -11.48 -13.77 8.41
N GLY A 759 -10.21 -13.98 8.03
CA GLY A 759 -9.32 -14.94 8.68
C GLY A 759 -9.06 -14.58 10.16
N ASN A 760 -8.72 -13.31 10.43
CA ASN A 760 -8.47 -12.80 11.78
C ASN A 760 -9.70 -12.91 12.68
N ILE A 761 -10.85 -12.39 12.22
CA ILE A 761 -12.12 -12.34 12.96
C ILE A 761 -12.66 -13.75 13.24
N ALA A 762 -12.54 -14.69 12.30
CA ALA A 762 -12.91 -16.09 12.53
C ALA A 762 -12.04 -16.74 13.60
N ALA A 763 -10.73 -16.55 13.55
CA ALA A 763 -9.80 -17.15 14.50
C ALA A 763 -9.94 -16.59 15.93
N ARG A 764 -10.39 -15.33 16.10
CA ARG A 764 -10.80 -14.76 17.41
C ARG A 764 -12.01 -15.46 18.05
N LYS A 765 -12.77 -16.23 17.29
CA LYS A 765 -14.02 -16.91 17.73
C LYS A 765 -13.81 -18.42 18.02
N ILE A 766 -12.57 -18.92 17.90
CA ILE A 766 -12.15 -20.30 18.24
C ILE A 766 -11.78 -20.43 19.72
#